data_AF-A0A5E4M4G2-F1
#
_entry.id   AF-A0A5E4M4G2-F1
#
_cell.length_a   1.000
_cell.length_b   1.000
_cell.length_c   1.000
_cell.angle_alpha   90.00
_cell.angle_beta   90.00
_cell.angle_gamma   90.00
#
_symmetry.space_group_name_H-M   'P 1'
#
loop_
_entity.id
_entity.type
_entity.pdbx_description
1 polymer ?
#
loop_
_entity_poly.entity_id
_entity_poly.type
_entity_poly.pdbx_seq_one_letter_code
_entity_poly.pdbx_strand_id
1 'polypeptide(L)'
;MATVQARHRGHNIPDGGMTTFNEIEYDREGGVFLNRIRLILLSVIVFLLIVFSVFVGRYTAQLQFRQVLDLEAKDIQISFLAIEPDGYKVEFEPKLFNDEGKIIWADVIYHGRVEAIFRPKIDTAVISLHFGLLKIVGNPILKRRLSMETSTEQVLRDVFEYKIDTEVNPVKETLTVTTRENMRSGHFYSLFINFTGNISKIPEKGGFFKVIFYDRKLNKIFWYVATKLAPQGARHLLPCVDGQTHKAFFEVSVVRKNGTSVIFNTKLQTTEQYNGDLLIDRFEKTGLVRPDSLGLFMSNFKSQSLKKKNFVELVVWTFTPIESFSLLNEVLPNTLVFMGTYLETDFPTKKLDIVIVPRDEIGSAESPGLIVINDKVLENKSGMSIAQYQDTVETLIEHIIRQWLMPMQVVDQSSTEEKWLFDAIANFLRIVNSDNILPGWNLEARFQLDNIQPVMFYDSFTNSKSLSDIGYRSNKFKYISSHKGTSILRMLNYTFTEDIFKQTLREYIHTEIYKYNDAASFWKLLDDNVRLKSTKIPKNLDVFQIVNSWTRNKNYPLITVEVQGDDIILKQFRFNYNQTIPTDEWIIPVTLTSGMAYSTTIWMENSKEVRVPGYNLASNGSWILANQHQTGYYRVIYRDNLLGRILHEFKTGNSFDPYTVGHVVGDIFEGALTGIIKFIDGLEFLKNFIENAGPYYGHWNPIINAFNKIEMVLKGTKEHDSYLTYTSVVAKTAYNVFNKAEVNNSDLIFGMIEMLCFVGRAELDEYVLKVKEKYKSWKNGTNTNPFWPNYRRAAYCTILQYASVEDHRFFIRKYIHSKWTPDRKTLAKSFSCSRNTQFLTWILTFDGLHSEDMSDVWISMADNPISGPFVFYFFQNNWEKLYEDYADVNINLLSTMLLAAIRGLNTDIDLEMLQMFTEKHFSDIAENKKHPALLEVLYLEKEILKQKIWWRKTYESVIGNWLWNEILNDSKSIDKKQSIDVKKSETDRNDSVTNTSTINVSQTKSINEKFVTSTKLNATTPVTQAEIPTSISFEKTNSEKKIQASSSIVTSPITTINENVLTTTFEKDGGYEIGPVAVVENTNPARSTEPTEVVNSNNNVNKTDFIALPKLKLNQKIILI
;
A
#
# COMPACT_ATOMS: atom_id res chain seq x y z
N MET A 1 12.42 42.69 18.88
CA MET A 1 11.80 43.78 19.67
C MET A 1 11.91 45.07 18.90
N ALA A 2 11.01 46.03 19.12
CA ALA A 2 11.09 47.37 18.56
C ALA A 2 11.58 48.37 19.63
N THR A 3 12.25 49.44 19.20
CA THR A 3 11.96 50.83 19.61
C THR A 3 12.65 51.81 18.64
N VAL A 4 12.40 53.11 18.81
CA VAL A 4 12.52 54.16 17.78
C VAL A 4 13.21 55.41 18.36
N GLN A 5 13.56 56.37 17.50
CA GLN A 5 13.94 57.77 17.80
C GLN A 5 15.40 58.12 18.22
N ALA A 6 16.21 58.39 17.19
CA ALA A 6 16.64 59.75 16.77
C ALA A 6 17.44 60.72 17.68
N ARG A 7 18.28 61.52 16.97
CA ARG A 7 18.86 62.86 17.28
C ARG A 7 20.17 63.00 18.10
N HIS A 8 21.24 63.17 17.33
CA HIS A 8 22.15 64.35 17.30
C HIS A 8 23.14 64.69 18.45
N ARG A 9 24.41 64.84 18.00
CA ARG A 9 25.44 65.84 18.38
C ARG A 9 26.02 65.83 19.81
N GLY A 10 27.32 65.57 19.87
CA GLY A 10 28.22 65.95 20.97
C GLY A 10 29.66 65.50 20.69
N HIS A 11 30.62 66.42 20.65
CA HIS A 11 32.05 66.08 20.55
C HIS A 11 32.64 65.89 21.96
N ASN A 12 33.55 64.93 22.17
CA ASN A 12 34.99 65.26 22.21
C ASN A 12 35.92 64.04 22.35
N ILE A 13 37.14 64.26 21.86
CA ILE A 13 38.39 63.47 21.95
C ILE A 13 39.21 64.00 23.19
N PRO A 14 40.46 63.56 23.53
CA PRO A 14 41.47 62.78 22.79
C PRO A 14 42.25 61.70 23.61
N ASP A 15 43.43 61.33 23.08
CA ASP A 15 44.61 60.67 23.68
C ASP A 15 44.66 59.12 23.67
N GLY A 16 45.71 58.46 23.15
CA GLY A 16 46.92 58.89 22.41
C GLY A 16 47.66 57.63 21.87
N GLY A 17 48.68 57.65 20.99
CA GLY A 17 49.45 58.73 20.34
C GLY A 17 50.26 58.19 19.12
N MET A 18 51.18 58.99 18.56
CA MET A 18 51.86 58.71 17.27
C MET A 18 53.21 57.99 17.37
N THR A 19 53.56 57.21 16.33
CA THR A 19 54.85 57.24 15.57
C THR A 19 54.62 56.57 14.19
N THR A 20 54.47 57.28 13.05
CA THR A 20 55.49 57.92 12.18
C THR A 20 56.47 56.96 11.47
N PHE A 21 56.43 56.85 10.13
CA PHE A 21 57.37 57.53 9.22
C PHE A 21 57.08 57.28 7.70
N ASN A 22 57.12 58.37 6.93
CA ASN A 22 57.51 58.62 5.51
C ASN A 22 57.58 57.44 4.50
N GLU A 23 56.94 57.50 3.32
CA GLU A 23 57.19 58.37 2.13
C GLU A 23 58.49 58.06 1.34
N ILE A 24 58.34 57.82 0.03
CA ILE A 24 59.15 58.38 -1.09
C ILE A 24 58.41 58.13 -2.42
N GLU A 25 58.55 59.04 -3.38
CA GLU A 25 57.72 59.22 -4.59
C GLU A 25 58.24 58.52 -5.88
N TYR A 26 57.45 58.65 -6.97
CA TYR A 26 57.86 58.69 -8.40
C TYR A 26 58.42 57.41 -9.08
N ASP A 27 58.25 57.16 -10.38
CA ASP A 27 57.36 57.75 -11.42
C ASP A 27 56.88 56.69 -12.45
N ARG A 28 55.85 57.04 -13.23
CA ARG A 28 55.39 56.59 -14.57
C ARG A 28 55.58 55.15 -15.11
N GLU A 29 54.43 54.68 -15.63
CA GLU A 29 54.22 53.92 -16.90
C GLU A 29 54.81 52.52 -17.08
N GLY A 30 53.93 51.49 -17.08
CA GLY A 30 54.26 50.18 -17.62
C GLY A 30 53.20 49.08 -17.46
N GLY A 31 52.50 48.72 -18.54
CA GLY A 31 52.01 47.35 -18.81
C GLY A 31 50.76 46.84 -18.06
N VAL A 32 49.70 46.53 -18.82
CA VAL A 32 48.58 45.71 -18.32
C VAL A 32 48.99 44.23 -18.27
N PHE A 33 49.04 43.64 -17.07
CA PHE A 33 49.06 42.18 -16.89
C PHE A 33 48.10 41.74 -15.77
N LEU A 34 46.80 41.86 -16.03
CA LEU A 34 45.76 41.24 -15.18
C LEU A 34 45.85 39.72 -15.29
N ASN A 35 46.55 39.11 -14.33
CA ASN A 35 46.79 37.68 -14.21
C ASN A 35 45.52 36.86 -14.50
N ARG A 36 45.60 35.88 -15.43
CA ARG A 36 44.47 35.05 -15.89
C ARG A 36 43.66 34.45 -14.74
N ILE A 37 44.30 34.12 -13.62
CA ILE A 37 43.61 33.61 -12.42
C ILE A 37 42.58 34.62 -11.89
N ARG A 38 42.91 35.93 -11.84
CA ARG A 38 41.96 36.97 -11.40
C ARG A 38 40.81 37.17 -12.39
N LEU A 39 41.08 37.08 -13.70
CA LEU A 39 40.02 37.14 -14.72
C LEU A 39 39.06 35.95 -14.64
N ILE A 40 39.59 34.74 -14.45
CA ILE A 40 38.77 33.53 -14.21
C ILE A 40 37.97 33.68 -12.91
N LEU A 41 38.59 34.15 -11.83
CA LEU A 41 37.91 34.38 -10.55
C LEU A 41 36.78 35.42 -10.70
N LEU A 42 37.01 36.51 -11.44
CA LEU A 42 36.01 37.53 -11.69
C LEU A 42 34.84 36.97 -12.52
N SER A 43 35.11 36.19 -13.56
CA SER A 43 34.08 35.51 -14.36
C SER A 43 33.27 34.51 -13.53
N VAL A 44 33.91 33.74 -12.63
CA VAL A 44 33.22 32.82 -11.72
C VAL A 44 32.37 33.59 -10.70
N ILE A 45 32.87 34.69 -10.14
CA ILE A 45 32.11 35.55 -9.22
C ILE A 45 30.90 36.19 -9.93
N VAL A 46 31.08 36.71 -11.16
CA VAL A 46 29.98 37.27 -11.97
C VAL A 46 28.98 36.18 -12.34
N PHE A 47 29.41 34.98 -12.72
CA PHE A 47 28.52 33.85 -12.99
C PHE A 47 27.73 33.43 -11.75
N LEU A 48 28.39 33.31 -10.58
CA LEU A 48 27.73 33.03 -9.31
C LEU A 48 26.74 34.13 -8.90
N LEU A 49 27.07 35.41 -9.12
CA LEU A 49 26.15 36.53 -8.87
C LEU A 49 24.95 36.52 -9.83
N ILE A 50 25.14 36.14 -11.10
CA ILE A 50 24.03 35.97 -12.06
C ILE A 50 23.16 34.78 -11.66
N VAL A 51 23.74 33.62 -11.32
CA VAL A 51 23.00 32.44 -10.83
C VAL A 51 22.26 32.76 -9.54
N PHE A 52 22.88 33.47 -8.59
CA PHE A 52 22.25 33.92 -7.35
C PHE A 52 21.14 34.94 -7.63
N SER A 53 21.32 35.88 -8.56
CA SER A 53 20.28 36.84 -8.97
C SER A 53 19.09 36.15 -9.65
N VAL A 54 19.31 35.14 -10.50
CA VAL A 54 18.26 34.34 -11.12
C VAL A 54 17.58 33.42 -10.09
N PHE A 55 18.33 32.87 -9.12
CA PHE A 55 17.77 32.08 -8.03
C PHE A 55 16.90 32.95 -7.11
N VAL A 56 17.41 34.09 -6.64
CA VAL A 56 16.66 35.07 -5.84
C VAL A 56 15.47 35.58 -6.63
N GLY A 57 15.61 35.94 -7.90
CA GLY A 57 14.50 36.40 -8.75
C GLY A 57 13.42 35.34 -8.96
N ARG A 58 13.78 34.06 -9.13
CA ARG A 58 12.82 32.94 -9.16
C ARG A 58 12.18 32.71 -7.79
N TYR A 59 12.95 32.85 -6.70
CA TYR A 59 12.47 32.67 -5.33
C TYR A 59 11.53 33.81 -4.89
N THR A 60 11.81 35.06 -5.24
CA THR A 60 10.92 36.21 -5.01
C THR A 60 9.70 36.14 -5.92
N ALA A 61 9.83 35.72 -7.18
CA ALA A 61 8.68 35.46 -8.05
C ALA A 61 7.80 34.32 -7.50
N GLN A 62 8.39 33.23 -6.99
CA GLN A 62 7.64 32.17 -6.31
C GLN A 62 7.01 32.64 -4.99
N LEU A 63 7.66 33.51 -4.22
CA LEU A 63 7.10 34.11 -3.01
C LEU A 63 5.95 35.07 -3.33
N GLN A 64 6.09 35.92 -4.35
CA GLN A 64 5.03 36.83 -4.79
C GLN A 64 3.86 36.06 -5.42
N PHE A 65 4.13 35.03 -6.22
CA PHE A 65 3.08 34.16 -6.78
C PHE A 65 2.38 33.34 -5.70
N ARG A 66 3.11 32.86 -4.67
CA ARG A 66 2.52 32.29 -3.45
C ARG A 66 1.69 33.33 -2.69
N GLN A 67 2.19 34.55 -2.49
CA GLN A 67 1.45 35.61 -1.82
C GLN A 67 0.18 36.00 -2.58
N VAL A 68 0.19 36.04 -3.92
CA VAL A 68 -1.02 36.27 -4.73
C VAL A 68 -2.00 35.11 -4.60
N LEU A 69 -1.54 33.85 -4.67
CA LEU A 69 -2.39 32.67 -4.42
C LEU A 69 -2.92 32.63 -2.98
N ASP A 70 -2.11 32.99 -1.98
CA ASP A 70 -2.50 33.07 -0.56
C ASP A 70 -3.46 34.24 -0.30
N LEU A 71 -3.42 35.31 -1.10
CA LEU A 71 -4.37 36.42 -1.05
C LEU A 71 -5.70 36.04 -1.70
N GLU A 72 -5.69 35.48 -2.92
CA GLU A 72 -6.91 34.97 -3.55
C GLU A 72 -7.56 33.84 -2.74
N ALA A 73 -6.75 32.93 -2.17
CA ALA A 73 -7.24 31.89 -1.28
C ALA A 73 -7.79 32.47 0.03
N LYS A 74 -7.15 33.51 0.61
CA LYS A 74 -7.69 34.21 1.78
C LYS A 74 -9.02 34.88 1.50
N ASP A 75 -9.17 35.62 0.40
CA ASP A 75 -10.43 36.32 0.12
C ASP A 75 -11.61 35.34 -0.05
N ILE A 76 -11.36 34.16 -0.66
CA ILE A 76 -12.33 33.05 -0.71
C ILE A 76 -12.58 32.47 0.70
N GLN A 77 -11.52 32.19 1.46
CA GLN A 77 -11.60 31.58 2.79
C GLN A 77 -12.31 32.51 3.81
N ILE A 78 -12.14 33.83 3.67
CA ILE A 78 -12.76 34.85 4.52
C ILE A 78 -14.29 34.89 4.32
N SER A 79 -14.80 34.76 3.09
CA SER A 79 -16.26 34.75 2.88
C SER A 79 -16.91 33.47 3.43
N PHE A 80 -16.22 32.33 3.35
CA PHE A 80 -16.66 31.10 4.03
C PHE A 80 -16.60 31.19 5.55
N LEU A 81 -15.60 31.87 6.13
CA LEU A 81 -15.47 32.08 7.58
C LEU A 81 -16.52 33.02 8.17
N ALA A 82 -17.18 33.84 7.35
CA ALA A 82 -18.18 34.82 7.80
C ALA A 82 -19.50 34.19 8.28
N ILE A 83 -19.79 32.93 7.90
CA ILE A 83 -21.01 32.20 8.25
C ILE A 83 -20.71 30.91 9.02
N GLU A 84 -21.62 30.49 9.89
CA GLU A 84 -21.59 29.19 10.56
C GLU A 84 -22.85 28.39 10.16
N PRO A 85 -22.71 27.24 9.46
CA PRO A 85 -23.85 26.43 9.07
C PRO A 85 -24.36 25.62 10.27
N ASP A 86 -25.55 25.93 10.77
CA ASP A 86 -26.20 25.17 11.83
C ASP A 86 -26.76 23.84 11.30
N GLY A 87 -27.36 23.86 10.09
CA GLY A 87 -27.90 22.65 9.49
C GLY A 87 -28.47 22.82 8.09
N TYR A 88 -28.74 21.70 7.45
CA TYR A 88 -29.31 21.61 6.11
C TYR A 88 -30.52 20.69 6.12
N LYS A 89 -31.65 21.16 5.57
CA LYS A 89 -32.76 20.28 5.19
C LYS A 89 -32.67 20.03 3.71
N VAL A 90 -32.62 18.75 3.30
CA VAL A 90 -32.28 18.38 1.92
C VAL A 90 -33.25 17.35 1.40
N GLU A 91 -33.81 17.60 0.22
CA GLU A 91 -34.62 16.64 -0.51
C GLU A 91 -33.94 16.30 -1.85
N PHE A 92 -33.87 15.01 -2.17
CA PHE A 92 -33.35 14.50 -3.44
C PHE A 92 -34.42 13.74 -4.22
N GLU A 93 -34.54 14.02 -5.53
CA GLU A 93 -35.35 13.26 -6.47
C GLU A 93 -34.50 12.74 -7.67
N PRO A 94 -33.87 11.55 -7.53
CA PRO A 94 -33.14 10.88 -8.60
C PRO A 94 -34.04 10.36 -9.74
N LYS A 95 -33.81 10.82 -10.98
CA LYS A 95 -34.57 10.38 -12.16
C LYS A 95 -33.95 9.13 -12.79
N LEU A 96 -33.99 8.01 -12.05
CA LEU A 96 -33.28 6.77 -12.41
C LEU A 96 -33.96 5.90 -13.47
N PHE A 97 -35.27 6.04 -13.65
CA PHE A 97 -36.11 5.14 -14.45
C PHE A 97 -36.69 5.85 -15.67
N ASN A 98 -36.88 5.12 -16.77
CA ASN A 98 -37.69 5.57 -17.91
C ASN A 98 -39.18 5.37 -17.62
N ASP A 99 -40.04 5.79 -18.55
CA ASP A 99 -41.50 5.70 -18.42
C ASP A 99 -42.02 4.24 -18.33
N GLU A 100 -41.26 3.28 -18.88
CA GLU A 100 -41.52 1.84 -18.71
C GLU A 100 -41.12 1.29 -17.33
N GLY A 101 -40.56 2.13 -16.44
CA GLY A 101 -40.06 1.75 -15.13
C GLY A 101 -38.75 0.96 -15.11
N LYS A 102 -38.01 0.90 -16.24
CA LYS A 102 -36.69 0.26 -16.34
C LYS A 102 -35.59 1.26 -15.97
N ILE A 103 -34.51 0.79 -15.34
CA ILE A 103 -33.39 1.66 -14.98
C ILE A 103 -32.62 2.15 -16.23
N ILE A 104 -32.30 3.43 -16.27
CA ILE A 104 -31.60 4.09 -17.37
C ILE A 104 -30.08 3.81 -17.27
N TRP A 105 -29.50 3.29 -18.36
CA TRP A 105 -28.08 2.92 -18.44
C TRP A 105 -27.13 4.07 -18.79
N ALA A 106 -27.62 5.19 -19.34
CA ALA A 106 -26.85 6.42 -19.53
C ALA A 106 -26.80 7.24 -18.22
N ASP A 107 -25.96 8.27 -18.13
CA ASP A 107 -26.00 9.27 -17.04
C ASP A 107 -27.40 9.89 -16.91
N VAL A 108 -27.81 10.26 -15.69
CA VAL A 108 -29.15 10.81 -15.41
C VAL A 108 -29.11 11.92 -14.37
N ILE A 109 -30.02 12.90 -14.49
CA ILE A 109 -30.13 13.98 -13.52
C ILE A 109 -30.85 13.56 -12.23
N TYR A 110 -30.56 14.29 -11.15
CA TYR A 110 -31.43 14.39 -9.99
C TYR A 110 -31.84 15.84 -9.78
N HIS A 111 -33.03 16.04 -9.21
CA HIS A 111 -33.46 17.33 -8.69
C HIS A 111 -33.13 17.37 -7.19
N GLY A 112 -32.76 18.54 -6.70
CA GLY A 112 -32.40 18.78 -5.31
C GLY A 112 -33.09 20.03 -4.78
N ARG A 113 -33.51 19.99 -3.52
CA ARG A 113 -34.01 21.16 -2.78
C ARG A 113 -33.27 21.24 -1.46
N VAL A 114 -32.69 22.39 -1.14
CA VAL A 114 -32.00 22.61 0.15
C VAL A 114 -32.50 23.87 0.85
N GLU A 115 -32.80 23.74 2.15
CA GLU A 115 -32.83 24.86 3.11
C GLU A 115 -31.50 24.83 3.87
N ALA A 116 -30.59 25.76 3.57
CA ALA A 116 -29.37 25.96 4.33
C ALA A 116 -29.65 26.94 5.49
N ILE A 117 -29.53 26.46 6.73
CA ILE A 117 -29.77 27.19 7.96
C ILE A 117 -28.42 27.58 8.57
N PHE A 118 -28.20 28.87 8.79
CA PHE A 118 -26.91 29.39 9.25
C PHE A 118 -27.06 30.64 10.12
N ARG A 119 -25.98 30.98 10.83
CA ARG A 119 -25.79 32.25 11.54
C ARG A 119 -24.54 32.97 11.02
N PRO A 120 -24.60 34.28 10.70
CA PRO A 120 -23.40 35.06 10.48
C PRO A 120 -22.58 35.17 11.77
N LYS A 121 -21.26 35.06 11.67
CA LYS A 121 -20.34 35.31 12.80
C LYS A 121 -20.09 36.81 12.98
N ILE A 122 -20.11 37.56 11.88
CA ILE A 122 -20.03 39.02 11.81
C ILE A 122 -21.20 39.55 10.99
N ASP A 123 -21.55 40.84 11.15
CA ASP A 123 -22.51 41.50 10.28
C ASP A 123 -21.96 41.51 8.84
N THR A 124 -22.69 40.89 7.90
CA THR A 124 -22.23 40.66 6.53
C THR A 124 -23.37 40.82 5.52
N ALA A 125 -23.05 41.29 4.32
CA ALA A 125 -23.95 41.29 3.18
C ALA A 125 -23.73 40.08 2.23
N VAL A 126 -22.78 39.18 2.53
CA VAL A 126 -22.33 38.12 1.63
C VAL A 126 -22.38 36.75 2.31
N ILE A 127 -22.89 35.76 1.57
CA ILE A 127 -22.89 34.33 1.87
C ILE A 127 -22.07 33.63 0.77
N SER A 128 -21.20 32.69 1.12
CA SER A 128 -20.57 31.79 0.14
C SER A 128 -20.85 30.33 0.50
N LEU A 129 -21.32 29.54 -0.48
CA LEU A 129 -21.46 28.09 -0.41
C LEU A 129 -20.57 27.44 -1.48
N HIS A 130 -20.07 26.24 -1.23
CA HIS A 130 -19.49 25.42 -2.29
C HIS A 130 -20.60 24.83 -3.17
N PHE A 131 -20.37 24.84 -4.48
CA PHE A 131 -21.34 24.53 -5.53
C PHE A 131 -20.57 24.13 -6.79
N GLY A 132 -20.32 22.84 -6.97
CA GLY A 132 -19.59 22.30 -8.13
C GLY A 132 -20.45 21.31 -8.90
N LEU A 133 -20.37 21.27 -10.23
CA LEU A 133 -21.15 20.37 -11.11
C LEU A 133 -22.70 20.44 -10.98
N LEU A 134 -23.23 21.36 -10.16
CA LEU A 134 -24.66 21.62 -9.96
C LEU A 134 -25.17 22.76 -10.86
N LYS A 135 -26.50 22.89 -10.99
CA LYS A 135 -27.18 24.01 -11.67
C LYS A 135 -28.38 24.47 -10.85
N ILE A 136 -28.52 25.78 -10.62
CA ILE A 136 -29.65 26.38 -9.90
C ILE A 136 -30.91 26.32 -10.78
N VAL A 137 -32.08 26.11 -10.17
CA VAL A 137 -33.38 26.04 -10.86
C VAL A 137 -34.34 27.08 -10.26
N GLY A 138 -34.63 28.13 -11.03
CA GLY A 138 -35.35 29.30 -10.52
C GLY A 138 -34.46 30.19 -9.64
N ASN A 139 -35.08 31.09 -8.88
CA ASN A 139 -34.36 32.01 -8.01
C ASN A 139 -34.21 31.42 -6.60
N PRO A 140 -33.03 31.46 -5.97
CA PRO A 140 -32.90 31.24 -4.54
C PRO A 140 -33.71 32.25 -3.71
N ILE A 141 -34.03 31.90 -2.47
CA ILE A 141 -34.82 32.74 -1.56
C ILE A 141 -34.09 32.83 -0.21
N LEU A 142 -33.87 34.04 0.31
CA LEU A 142 -33.25 34.27 1.61
C LEU A 142 -34.25 34.92 2.58
N LYS A 143 -34.55 34.24 3.69
CA LYS A 143 -35.43 34.74 4.75
C LYS A 143 -34.75 34.69 6.11
N ARG A 144 -35.19 35.56 7.03
CA ARG A 144 -34.79 35.51 8.44
C ARG A 144 -35.50 34.33 9.12
N ARG A 145 -34.87 33.77 10.14
CA ARG A 145 -35.41 32.68 10.95
C ARG A 145 -35.37 33.07 12.43
N LEU A 146 -36.36 32.63 13.21
CA LEU A 146 -36.44 32.98 14.64
C LEU A 146 -35.51 32.10 15.50
N SER A 147 -35.54 30.78 15.28
CA SER A 147 -34.72 29.79 16.00
C SER A 147 -34.45 28.57 15.12
N MET A 148 -33.57 27.65 15.54
CA MET A 148 -33.32 26.44 14.75
C MET A 148 -34.57 25.54 14.63
N GLU A 149 -35.48 25.59 15.59
CA GLU A 149 -36.70 24.77 15.69
C GLU A 149 -37.89 25.30 14.86
N THR A 150 -37.79 26.52 14.31
CA THR A 150 -38.88 27.15 13.53
C THR A 150 -39.30 26.25 12.35
N SER A 151 -40.60 26.09 12.09
CA SER A 151 -41.04 25.21 10.98
C SER A 151 -40.66 25.83 9.62
N THR A 152 -40.33 25.00 8.63
CA THR A 152 -39.95 25.48 7.30
C THR A 152 -41.12 26.19 6.61
N GLU A 153 -42.35 25.73 6.86
CA GLU A 153 -43.58 26.39 6.42
C GLU A 153 -43.79 27.76 7.11
N GLN A 154 -43.40 27.90 8.38
CA GLN A 154 -43.46 29.18 9.10
C GLN A 154 -42.49 30.20 8.50
N VAL A 155 -41.24 29.80 8.19
CA VAL A 155 -40.26 30.68 7.54
C VAL A 155 -40.72 31.07 6.13
N LEU A 156 -41.24 30.12 5.34
CA LEU A 156 -41.73 30.43 3.99
C LEU A 156 -42.94 31.36 3.99
N ARG A 157 -43.79 31.30 5.02
CA ARG A 157 -44.95 32.19 5.24
C ARG A 157 -44.59 33.62 5.67
N ASP A 158 -43.36 33.89 6.10
CA ASP A 158 -42.94 35.26 6.39
C ASP A 158 -42.99 36.10 5.09
N VAL A 159 -43.57 37.30 5.17
CA VAL A 159 -43.69 38.24 4.05
C VAL A 159 -42.36 38.96 3.80
N PHE A 160 -41.46 39.00 4.80
CA PHE A 160 -40.14 39.62 4.64
C PHE A 160 -39.15 38.68 3.95
N GLU A 161 -38.63 39.13 2.81
CA GLU A 161 -37.65 38.41 2.00
C GLU A 161 -36.50 39.35 1.64
N TYR A 162 -35.25 38.88 1.80
CA TYR A 162 -34.08 39.67 1.46
C TYR A 162 -33.89 39.72 -0.05
N LYS A 163 -33.76 40.93 -0.59
CA LYS A 163 -33.35 41.12 -1.99
C LYS A 163 -31.88 40.71 -2.13
N ILE A 164 -31.70 39.55 -2.76
CA ILE A 164 -30.39 38.96 -3.08
C ILE A 164 -30.03 39.14 -4.56
N ASP A 165 -28.72 39.09 -4.81
CA ASP A 165 -28.11 38.79 -6.10
C ASP A 165 -27.26 37.50 -5.96
N THR A 166 -27.01 36.77 -7.05
CA THR A 166 -26.41 35.42 -6.99
C THR A 166 -25.40 35.18 -8.11
N GLU A 167 -24.14 34.94 -7.75
CA GLU A 167 -23.05 34.62 -8.68
C GLU A 167 -22.60 33.16 -8.48
N VAL A 168 -22.46 32.41 -9.58
CA VAL A 168 -21.85 31.07 -9.57
C VAL A 168 -20.50 31.13 -10.28
N ASN A 169 -19.43 30.84 -9.57
CA ASN A 169 -18.10 30.71 -10.13
C ASN A 169 -17.74 29.22 -10.34
N PRO A 170 -17.77 28.70 -11.59
CA PRO A 170 -17.57 27.28 -11.87
C PRO A 170 -16.10 26.83 -11.77
N VAL A 171 -15.14 27.76 -11.68
CA VAL A 171 -13.71 27.44 -11.55
C VAL A 171 -13.32 27.32 -10.07
N LYS A 172 -13.94 28.14 -9.21
CA LYS A 172 -13.77 28.08 -7.74
C LYS A 172 -14.76 27.12 -7.07
N GLU A 173 -15.72 26.57 -7.82
CA GLU A 173 -16.85 25.75 -7.32
C GLU A 173 -17.61 26.46 -6.19
N THR A 174 -17.98 27.73 -6.40
CA THR A 174 -18.65 28.55 -5.38
C THR A 174 -19.93 29.19 -5.90
N LEU A 175 -20.94 29.25 -5.03
CA LEU A 175 -22.13 30.09 -5.13
C LEU A 175 -22.00 31.21 -4.10
N THR A 176 -21.91 32.45 -4.57
CA THR A 176 -21.94 33.66 -3.74
C THR A 176 -23.33 34.28 -3.82
N VAL A 177 -23.89 34.63 -2.66
CA VAL A 177 -25.19 35.31 -2.54
C VAL A 177 -25.00 36.61 -1.78
N THR A 178 -25.41 37.72 -2.39
CA THR A 178 -25.16 39.08 -1.88
C THR A 178 -26.47 39.80 -1.60
N THR A 179 -26.67 40.31 -0.39
CA THR A 179 -27.83 41.12 0.01
C THR A 179 -27.57 42.62 -0.14
N ARG A 180 -28.66 43.42 -0.19
CA ARG A 180 -28.57 44.89 -0.07
C ARG A 180 -28.48 45.41 1.37
N GLU A 181 -28.82 44.57 2.33
CA GLU A 181 -28.85 44.88 3.77
C GLU A 181 -28.05 43.81 4.52
N ASN A 182 -27.23 44.21 5.49
CA ASN A 182 -26.43 43.25 6.25
C ASN A 182 -27.33 42.28 7.04
N MET A 183 -27.06 40.98 6.86
CA MET A 183 -27.45 39.97 7.83
C MET A 183 -26.66 40.23 9.12
N ARG A 184 -27.34 40.18 10.27
CA ARG A 184 -26.73 40.51 11.57
C ARG A 184 -26.13 39.28 12.24
N SER A 185 -24.99 39.47 12.90
CA SER A 185 -24.30 38.43 13.67
C SER A 185 -25.24 37.74 14.68
N GLY A 186 -25.08 36.43 14.82
CA GLY A 186 -25.79 35.59 15.79
C GLY A 186 -27.27 35.32 15.50
N HIS A 187 -27.90 36.00 14.53
CA HIS A 187 -29.27 35.71 14.10
C HIS A 187 -29.32 34.58 13.07
N PHE A 188 -30.38 33.75 13.13
CA PHE A 188 -30.59 32.67 12.18
C PHE A 188 -31.18 33.18 10.86
N TYR A 189 -30.74 32.56 9.76
CA TYR A 189 -31.24 32.76 8.40
C TYR A 189 -31.46 31.41 7.70
N SER A 190 -32.41 31.39 6.77
CA SER A 190 -32.67 30.25 5.88
C SER A 190 -32.46 30.68 4.43
N LEU A 191 -31.51 30.07 3.74
CA LEU A 191 -31.30 30.21 2.30
C LEU A 191 -31.84 28.96 1.58
N PHE A 192 -32.89 29.15 0.78
CA PHE A 192 -33.53 28.12 -0.01
C PHE A 192 -32.96 28.09 -1.43
N ILE A 193 -32.49 26.92 -1.88
CA ILE A 193 -31.97 26.72 -3.23
C ILE A 193 -32.61 25.45 -3.82
N ASN A 194 -33.28 25.59 -4.96
CA ASN A 194 -33.61 24.47 -5.83
C ASN A 194 -32.50 24.30 -6.86
N PHE A 195 -32.10 23.06 -7.13
CA PHE A 195 -30.98 22.76 -8.01
C PHE A 195 -31.16 21.42 -8.76
N THR A 196 -30.28 21.17 -9.72
CA THR A 196 -30.10 19.87 -10.38
C THR A 196 -28.63 19.49 -10.38
N GLY A 197 -28.35 18.19 -10.34
CA GLY A 197 -27.02 17.61 -10.53
C GLY A 197 -27.10 16.35 -11.38
N ASN A 198 -25.94 15.77 -11.71
CA ASN A 198 -25.84 14.54 -12.51
C ASN A 198 -25.47 13.33 -11.63
N ILE A 199 -26.03 12.17 -11.95
CA ILE A 199 -25.66 10.85 -11.40
C ILE A 199 -24.87 10.13 -12.50
N SER A 200 -23.54 10.22 -12.39
CA SER A 200 -22.62 9.64 -13.37
C SER A 200 -22.23 8.20 -13.04
N LYS A 201 -21.48 7.55 -13.93
CA LYS A 201 -20.83 6.24 -13.66
C LYS A 201 -19.44 6.32 -13.02
N ILE A 202 -18.95 7.53 -12.71
CA ILE A 202 -17.56 7.75 -12.29
C ILE A 202 -17.55 8.23 -10.83
N PRO A 203 -17.28 7.35 -9.84
CA PRO A 203 -17.24 7.73 -8.42
C PRO A 203 -16.27 8.87 -8.11
N GLU A 204 -15.18 8.98 -8.87
CA GLU A 204 -14.10 9.96 -8.72
C GLU A 204 -14.55 11.40 -9.00
N LYS A 205 -15.70 11.60 -9.66
CA LYS A 205 -16.32 12.92 -9.83
C LYS A 205 -17.02 13.43 -8.56
N GLY A 206 -17.13 12.63 -7.51
CA GLY A 206 -17.85 12.97 -6.29
C GLY A 206 -19.36 13.06 -6.47
N GLY A 207 -20.06 13.56 -5.46
CA GLY A 207 -21.52 13.66 -5.47
C GLY A 207 -22.20 12.28 -5.50
N PHE A 208 -23.23 12.14 -6.35
CA PHE A 208 -23.86 10.85 -6.66
C PHE A 208 -23.21 10.18 -7.88
N PHE A 209 -22.96 8.88 -7.74
CA PHE A 209 -22.66 7.99 -8.86
C PHE A 209 -23.55 6.74 -8.84
N LYS A 210 -23.63 6.01 -9.94
CA LYS A 210 -24.42 4.78 -10.06
C LYS A 210 -23.69 3.64 -10.76
N VAL A 211 -24.07 2.43 -10.37
CA VAL A 211 -23.55 1.16 -10.87
C VAL A 211 -24.71 0.26 -11.25
N ILE A 212 -24.61 -0.44 -12.38
CA ILE A 212 -25.66 -1.34 -12.92
C ILE A 212 -24.96 -2.58 -13.49
N PHE A 213 -25.27 -3.75 -12.93
CA PHE A 213 -24.62 -5.02 -13.26
C PHE A 213 -25.65 -6.15 -13.42
N TYR A 214 -25.23 -7.26 -14.05
CA TYR A 214 -26.11 -8.40 -14.33
C TYR A 214 -25.58 -9.68 -13.68
N ASP A 215 -26.32 -10.20 -12.71
CA ASP A 215 -26.02 -11.50 -12.11
C ASP A 215 -26.53 -12.62 -13.02
N ARG A 216 -25.58 -13.36 -13.63
CA ARG A 216 -25.87 -14.49 -14.54
C ARG A 216 -26.41 -15.74 -13.83
N LYS A 217 -26.28 -15.87 -12.51
CA LYS A 217 -26.83 -16.99 -11.71
C LYS A 217 -28.26 -16.71 -11.28
N LEU A 218 -28.55 -15.47 -10.88
CA LEU A 218 -29.88 -15.00 -10.49
C LEU A 218 -30.71 -14.51 -11.69
N ASN A 219 -30.10 -14.46 -12.89
CA ASN A 219 -30.69 -14.02 -14.15
C ASN A 219 -31.38 -12.64 -14.02
N LYS A 220 -30.73 -11.72 -13.29
CA LYS A 220 -31.34 -10.47 -12.81
C LYS A 220 -30.36 -9.30 -12.90
N ILE A 221 -30.89 -8.13 -13.29
CA ILE A 221 -30.19 -6.84 -13.19
C ILE A 221 -30.22 -6.35 -11.73
N PHE A 222 -29.04 -6.03 -11.21
CA PHE A 222 -28.86 -5.34 -9.95
C PHE A 222 -28.26 -3.96 -10.19
N TRP A 223 -28.59 -3.02 -9.31
CA TRP A 223 -28.09 -1.65 -9.42
C TRP A 223 -28.06 -0.97 -8.06
N TYR A 224 -27.23 0.05 -7.96
CA TYR A 224 -27.25 1.00 -6.87
C TYR A 224 -26.83 2.41 -7.31
N VAL A 225 -27.22 3.39 -6.51
CA VAL A 225 -26.74 4.77 -6.52
C VAL A 225 -26.11 5.01 -5.16
N ALA A 226 -24.93 5.61 -5.11
CA ALA A 226 -24.22 5.86 -3.86
C ALA A 226 -23.50 7.22 -3.87
N THR A 227 -23.08 7.68 -2.69
CA THR A 227 -22.26 8.88 -2.51
C THR A 227 -20.79 8.54 -2.28
N LYS A 228 -19.89 9.42 -2.75
CA LYS A 228 -18.44 9.37 -2.47
C LYS A 228 -17.95 10.81 -2.30
N LEU A 229 -18.01 11.33 -1.07
CA LEU A 229 -17.91 12.78 -0.82
C LEU A 229 -16.60 13.22 -0.14
N ALA A 230 -15.93 12.37 0.63
CA ALA A 230 -14.66 12.75 1.24
C ALA A 230 -13.55 12.93 0.17
N PRO A 231 -12.75 14.02 0.19
CA PRO A 231 -12.68 15.06 1.23
C PRO A 231 -13.45 16.36 0.93
N GLN A 232 -13.87 16.59 -0.32
CA GLN A 232 -14.45 17.87 -0.82
C GLN A 232 -15.42 17.64 -2.00
N GLY A 233 -16.17 16.55 -1.98
CA GLY A 233 -17.13 16.14 -3.00
C GLY A 233 -18.60 16.36 -2.60
N ALA A 234 -18.89 16.89 -1.41
CA ALA A 234 -20.27 17.16 -0.98
C ALA A 234 -20.88 18.35 -1.75
N ARG A 235 -20.04 19.29 -2.18
CA ARG A 235 -20.37 20.34 -3.15
C ARG A 235 -20.93 19.85 -4.50
N HIS A 236 -20.74 18.57 -4.84
CA HIS A 236 -21.29 17.90 -6.04
C HIS A 236 -22.59 17.11 -5.74
N LEU A 237 -22.98 17.04 -4.46
CA LEU A 237 -24.25 16.50 -3.98
C LEU A 237 -25.24 17.61 -3.60
N LEU A 238 -24.79 18.68 -2.95
CA LEU A 238 -25.64 19.80 -2.54
C LEU A 238 -24.86 21.13 -2.40
N PRO A 239 -25.54 22.29 -2.51
CA PRO A 239 -25.01 23.57 -2.06
C PRO A 239 -24.73 23.54 -0.55
N CYS A 240 -23.46 23.62 -0.14
CA CYS A 240 -23.08 23.54 1.27
C CYS A 240 -21.71 24.17 1.55
N VAL A 241 -21.40 24.48 2.81
CA VAL A 241 -20.05 24.86 3.25
C VAL A 241 -19.19 23.59 3.37
N ASP A 242 -18.79 23.04 2.21
CA ASP A 242 -17.96 21.83 2.07
C ASP A 242 -16.48 22.06 2.50
N GLY A 243 -16.29 22.27 3.81
CA GLY A 243 -14.99 22.53 4.44
C GLY A 243 -14.82 21.76 5.77
N GLN A 244 -13.58 21.34 6.05
CA GLN A 244 -13.26 20.25 6.98
C GLN A 244 -13.63 20.50 8.46
N THR A 245 -13.79 21.75 8.90
CA THR A 245 -14.19 22.09 10.28
C THR A 245 -15.69 22.36 10.43
N HIS A 246 -16.45 22.45 9.33
CA HIS A 246 -17.86 22.85 9.35
C HIS A 246 -18.79 21.64 9.54
N LYS A 247 -18.88 21.15 10.79
CA LYS A 247 -19.89 20.18 11.20
C LYS A 247 -21.27 20.86 11.28
N ALA A 248 -22.31 20.22 10.77
CA ALA A 248 -23.69 20.70 10.76
C ALA A 248 -24.68 19.54 10.98
N PHE A 249 -25.95 19.85 11.25
CA PHE A 249 -27.02 18.86 11.30
C PHE A 249 -27.69 18.68 9.93
N PHE A 250 -28.10 17.44 9.58
CA PHE A 250 -28.78 17.15 8.32
C PHE A 250 -30.14 16.49 8.55
N GLU A 251 -31.17 17.02 7.91
CA GLU A 251 -32.53 16.46 7.81
C GLU A 251 -32.75 16.06 6.34
N VAL A 252 -32.55 14.79 5.99
CA VAL A 252 -32.54 14.30 4.61
C VAL A 252 -33.84 13.56 4.26
N SER A 253 -34.39 13.86 3.09
CA SER A 253 -35.50 13.13 2.47
C SER A 253 -35.15 12.71 1.04
N VAL A 254 -35.61 11.53 0.61
CA VAL A 254 -35.27 10.95 -0.69
C VAL A 254 -36.50 10.37 -1.37
N VAL A 255 -36.82 10.86 -2.56
CA VAL A 255 -37.89 10.32 -3.40
C VAL A 255 -37.35 9.09 -4.15
N ARG A 256 -38.11 7.99 -4.12
CA ARG A 256 -37.75 6.72 -4.77
C ARG A 256 -38.98 5.98 -5.30
N LYS A 257 -38.78 5.08 -6.27
CA LYS A 257 -39.86 4.20 -6.75
C LYS A 257 -40.15 3.08 -5.73
N ASN A 258 -41.42 2.68 -5.60
CA ASN A 258 -41.80 1.48 -4.85
C ASN A 258 -41.00 0.23 -5.32
N GLY A 259 -40.69 -0.70 -4.42
CA GLY A 259 -39.82 -1.85 -4.67
C GLY A 259 -38.30 -1.56 -4.67
N THR A 260 -37.90 -0.32 -4.39
CA THR A 260 -36.49 0.08 -4.16
C THR A 260 -36.29 0.49 -2.70
N SER A 261 -35.05 0.45 -2.20
CA SER A 261 -34.72 0.85 -0.82
C SER A 261 -33.68 1.97 -0.80
N VAL A 262 -33.77 2.87 0.19
CA VAL A 262 -32.79 3.93 0.45
C VAL A 262 -32.20 3.74 1.85
N ILE A 263 -30.89 3.92 1.97
CA ILE A 263 -30.10 3.90 3.20
C ILE A 263 -29.41 5.26 3.31
N PHE A 264 -29.34 5.80 4.53
CA PHE A 264 -28.62 7.03 4.86
C PHE A 264 -27.79 6.83 6.15
N ASN A 265 -27.06 7.84 6.63
CA ASN A 265 -26.32 7.78 7.90
C ASN A 265 -27.22 7.38 9.09
N THR A 266 -28.44 7.91 9.15
CA THR A 266 -29.42 7.71 10.23
C THR A 266 -30.58 6.78 9.84
N LYS A 267 -31.42 6.43 10.82
CA LYS A 267 -32.57 5.52 10.60
C LYS A 267 -33.64 6.18 9.73
N LEU A 268 -34.35 5.36 8.96
CA LEU A 268 -35.59 5.75 8.30
C LEU A 268 -36.64 6.09 9.37
N GLN A 269 -37.25 7.28 9.28
CA GLN A 269 -38.25 7.79 10.22
C GLN A 269 -39.67 7.56 9.69
N THR A 270 -39.94 7.95 8.44
CA THR A 270 -41.21 7.69 7.74
C THR A 270 -40.97 7.37 6.26
N THR A 271 -41.89 6.60 5.68
CA THR A 271 -42.08 6.51 4.23
C THR A 271 -43.50 7.00 3.94
N GLU A 272 -43.62 8.02 3.10
CA GLU A 272 -44.90 8.62 2.69
C GLU A 272 -45.12 8.44 1.18
N GLN A 273 -46.36 8.46 0.71
CA GLN A 273 -46.63 8.50 -0.74
C GLN A 273 -46.37 9.90 -1.27
N TYR A 274 -45.57 10.01 -2.33
CA TYR A 274 -45.15 11.29 -2.91
C TYR A 274 -45.98 11.64 -4.15
N ASN A 275 -45.95 10.79 -5.18
CA ASN A 275 -46.78 10.94 -6.39
C ASN A 275 -46.85 9.60 -7.15
N GLY A 276 -48.05 9.06 -7.37
CA GLY A 276 -48.24 7.77 -8.04
C GLY A 276 -47.44 6.63 -7.39
N ASP A 277 -46.59 5.97 -8.17
CA ASP A 277 -45.65 4.91 -7.77
C ASP A 277 -44.45 5.39 -6.90
N LEU A 278 -44.29 6.71 -6.74
CA LEU A 278 -43.17 7.31 -6.00
C LEU A 278 -43.52 7.46 -4.52
N LEU A 279 -42.58 7.05 -3.67
CA LEU A 279 -42.57 7.22 -2.23
C LEU A 279 -41.46 8.21 -1.85
N ILE A 280 -41.63 8.92 -0.73
CA ILE A 280 -40.59 9.74 -0.13
C ILE A 280 -40.20 9.12 1.22
N ASP A 281 -38.91 8.80 1.36
CA ASP A 281 -38.32 8.37 2.62
C ASP A 281 -37.78 9.59 3.37
N ARG A 282 -38.16 9.78 4.64
CA ARG A 282 -37.59 10.78 5.54
C ARG A 282 -36.72 10.09 6.58
N PHE A 283 -35.51 10.59 6.82
CA PHE A 283 -34.58 10.03 7.79
C PHE A 283 -34.54 10.83 9.09
N GLU A 284 -34.22 10.17 10.22
CA GLU A 284 -33.93 10.85 11.50
C GLU A 284 -32.83 11.90 11.29
N LYS A 285 -32.94 13.05 11.97
CA LYS A 285 -31.90 14.09 11.97
C LYS A 285 -30.54 13.51 12.41
N THR A 286 -29.46 13.87 11.71
CA THR A 286 -28.09 13.44 12.08
C THR A 286 -27.63 14.03 13.42
N GLY A 287 -26.50 13.54 13.94
CA GLY A 287 -25.66 14.36 14.83
C GLY A 287 -24.94 15.47 14.05
N LEU A 288 -24.02 16.18 14.72
CA LEU A 288 -23.10 17.11 14.06
C LEU A 288 -22.10 16.33 13.19
N VAL A 289 -22.27 16.37 11.87
CA VAL A 289 -21.41 15.70 10.89
C VAL A 289 -20.97 16.69 9.81
N ARG A 290 -19.88 16.40 9.10
CA ARG A 290 -19.45 17.22 7.96
C ARG A 290 -20.26 16.87 6.70
N PRO A 291 -20.41 17.79 5.73
CA PRO A 291 -20.99 17.49 4.42
C PRO A 291 -20.28 16.32 3.70
N ASP A 292 -18.95 16.25 3.79
CA ASP A 292 -18.10 15.21 3.17
C ASP A 292 -18.32 13.79 3.72
N SER A 293 -19.07 13.66 4.82
CA SER A 293 -19.29 12.43 5.57
C SER A 293 -20.71 11.86 5.38
N LEU A 294 -21.49 12.42 4.45
CA LEU A 294 -22.85 11.96 4.13
C LEU A 294 -22.82 10.71 3.26
N GLY A 295 -23.30 9.61 3.84
CA GLY A 295 -23.42 8.31 3.18
C GLY A 295 -24.87 8.04 2.82
N LEU A 296 -25.17 7.99 1.52
CA LEU A 296 -26.48 7.61 0.98
C LEU A 296 -26.29 6.46 0.00
N PHE A 297 -27.12 5.42 0.10
CA PHE A 297 -27.12 4.27 -0.80
C PHE A 297 -28.56 3.88 -1.18
N MET A 298 -28.93 3.98 -2.46
CA MET A 298 -30.23 3.56 -3.00
C MET A 298 -30.04 2.34 -3.91
N SER A 299 -30.87 1.30 -3.79
CA SER A 299 -30.69 0.07 -4.60
C SER A 299 -31.94 -0.80 -4.75
N ASN A 300 -31.81 -1.88 -5.52
CA ASN A 300 -32.73 -3.03 -5.55
C ASN A 300 -32.20 -4.28 -4.81
N PHE A 301 -31.30 -4.07 -3.82
CA PHE A 301 -30.71 -5.12 -2.99
C PHE A 301 -31.71 -5.63 -1.94
N LYS A 302 -31.40 -6.75 -1.28
CA LYS A 302 -32.14 -7.28 -0.13
C LYS A 302 -31.37 -7.03 1.17
N SER A 303 -32.10 -6.85 2.27
CA SER A 303 -31.54 -6.70 3.62
C SER A 303 -31.72 -7.95 4.49
N GLN A 304 -30.86 -8.08 5.52
CA GLN A 304 -31.10 -8.92 6.70
C GLN A 304 -30.55 -8.22 7.95
N SER A 305 -31.30 -8.22 9.05
CA SER A 305 -30.76 -7.86 10.37
C SER A 305 -29.81 -8.94 10.89
N LEU A 306 -28.66 -8.54 11.45
CA LEU A 306 -27.72 -9.46 12.12
C LEU A 306 -28.05 -9.66 13.60
N LYS A 307 -27.41 -10.65 14.23
CA LYS A 307 -27.50 -10.90 15.68
C LYS A 307 -26.98 -9.69 16.46
N LYS A 308 -27.86 -9.03 17.21
CA LYS A 308 -27.50 -7.91 18.10
C LYS A 308 -26.85 -8.46 19.39
N LYS A 309 -25.68 -7.92 19.76
CA LYS A 309 -25.05 -8.08 21.10
C LYS A 309 -25.00 -6.76 21.90
N ASN A 310 -25.44 -5.67 21.29
CA ASN A 310 -25.45 -4.31 21.83
C ASN A 310 -26.70 -3.58 21.29
N PHE A 311 -26.99 -2.37 21.75
CA PHE A 311 -28.15 -1.56 21.35
C PHE A 311 -28.11 -1.08 19.88
N VAL A 312 -26.93 -1.12 19.24
CA VAL A 312 -26.73 -0.77 17.83
C VAL A 312 -27.53 -1.71 16.93
N GLU A 313 -28.30 -1.12 16.01
CA GLU A 313 -29.01 -1.88 14.98
C GLU A 313 -28.09 -2.26 13.82
N LEU A 314 -27.93 -3.56 13.56
CA LEU A 314 -27.03 -4.08 12.53
C LEU A 314 -27.84 -4.69 11.38
N VAL A 315 -27.64 -4.19 10.17
CA VAL A 315 -28.31 -4.68 8.95
C VAL A 315 -27.31 -4.83 7.83
N VAL A 316 -27.37 -5.95 7.10
CA VAL A 316 -26.56 -6.21 5.90
C VAL A 316 -27.44 -6.09 4.66
N TRP A 317 -26.96 -5.39 3.64
CA TRP A 317 -27.62 -5.23 2.34
C TRP A 317 -26.78 -5.87 1.25
N THR A 318 -27.38 -6.69 0.39
CA THR A 318 -26.64 -7.39 -0.68
C THR A 318 -27.53 -7.73 -1.88
N PHE A 319 -26.89 -7.97 -3.02
CA PHE A 319 -27.47 -8.58 -4.21
C PHE A 319 -27.53 -10.12 -4.13
N THR A 320 -26.73 -10.75 -3.26
CA THR A 320 -26.58 -12.21 -3.15
C THR A 320 -27.62 -12.86 -2.22
N PRO A 321 -27.73 -14.20 -2.20
CA PRO A 321 -28.40 -14.92 -1.12
C PRO A 321 -27.79 -14.62 0.26
N ILE A 322 -28.64 -14.63 1.28
CA ILE A 322 -28.38 -14.16 2.66
C ILE A 322 -27.64 -15.19 3.54
N GLU A 323 -27.54 -16.44 3.09
CA GLU A 323 -27.01 -17.58 3.85
C GLU A 323 -25.51 -17.49 4.17
N SER A 324 -24.78 -16.56 3.56
CA SER A 324 -23.30 -16.49 3.60
C SER A 324 -22.70 -15.59 4.68
N PHE A 325 -23.50 -14.93 5.54
CA PHE A 325 -23.00 -13.92 6.49
C PHE A 325 -22.35 -14.48 7.77
N SER A 326 -21.71 -15.66 7.74
CA SER A 326 -21.10 -16.26 8.94
C SER A 326 -20.02 -15.35 9.53
N LEU A 327 -19.13 -14.82 8.68
CA LEU A 327 -18.06 -13.90 9.07
C LEU A 327 -18.59 -12.62 9.74
N LEU A 328 -19.64 -12.03 9.17
CA LEU A 328 -20.24 -10.80 9.69
C LEU A 328 -20.96 -11.05 11.03
N ASN A 329 -21.58 -12.21 11.24
CA ASN A 329 -22.20 -12.57 12.51
C ASN A 329 -21.17 -12.89 13.62
N GLU A 330 -19.95 -13.28 13.26
CA GLU A 330 -18.84 -13.54 14.17
C GLU A 330 -18.11 -12.25 14.54
N VAL A 331 -17.62 -11.51 13.54
CA VAL A 331 -16.75 -10.33 13.73
C VAL A 331 -17.54 -9.11 14.21
N LEU A 332 -18.58 -8.67 13.48
CA LEU A 332 -19.21 -7.37 13.70
C LEU A 332 -19.76 -7.18 15.14
N PRO A 333 -20.52 -8.12 15.74
CA PRO A 333 -21.03 -7.94 17.09
C PRO A 333 -19.94 -8.05 18.17
N ASN A 334 -18.87 -8.83 17.92
CA ASN A 334 -17.74 -8.95 18.83
C ASN A 334 -16.91 -7.65 18.84
N THR A 335 -16.57 -7.14 17.65
CA THR A 335 -15.85 -5.87 17.47
C THR A 335 -16.58 -4.73 18.17
N LEU A 336 -17.91 -4.60 17.99
CA LEU A 336 -18.70 -3.53 18.59
C LEU A 336 -18.78 -3.61 20.13
N VAL A 337 -18.85 -4.82 20.70
CA VAL A 337 -18.84 -5.01 22.17
C VAL A 337 -17.45 -4.70 22.74
N PHE A 338 -16.38 -5.27 22.16
CA PHE A 338 -15.03 -5.03 22.66
C PHE A 338 -14.64 -3.55 22.55
N MET A 339 -14.85 -2.90 21.40
CA MET A 339 -14.48 -1.49 21.22
C MET A 339 -15.23 -0.56 22.17
N GLY A 340 -16.54 -0.76 22.36
CA GLY A 340 -17.32 0.03 23.32
C GLY A 340 -16.80 -0.11 24.76
N THR A 341 -16.39 -1.31 25.17
CA THR A 341 -15.77 -1.55 26.50
C THR A 341 -14.32 -1.03 26.58
N TYR A 342 -13.54 -1.15 25.50
CA TYR A 342 -12.15 -0.69 25.46
C TYR A 342 -12.08 0.83 25.54
N LEU A 343 -12.92 1.52 24.76
CA LEU A 343 -12.99 2.99 24.66
C LEU A 343 -13.94 3.64 25.68
N GLU A 344 -14.69 2.87 26.48
CA GLU A 344 -15.73 3.37 27.39
C GLU A 344 -16.66 4.43 26.76
N THR A 345 -16.91 4.27 25.45
CA THR A 345 -17.59 5.24 24.59
C THR A 345 -18.58 4.50 23.70
N ASP A 346 -19.85 4.89 23.77
CA ASP A 346 -20.91 4.34 22.94
C ASP A 346 -20.60 4.46 21.45
N PHE A 347 -21.19 3.55 20.66
CA PHE A 347 -21.05 3.60 19.22
C PHE A 347 -21.73 4.87 18.66
N PRO A 348 -21.09 5.71 17.81
CA PRO A 348 -21.58 7.06 17.52
C PRO A 348 -22.93 7.19 16.80
N THR A 349 -23.55 6.09 16.39
CA THR A 349 -24.85 6.08 15.69
C THR A 349 -25.75 4.95 16.21
N LYS A 350 -27.08 5.13 16.15
CA LYS A 350 -28.04 4.11 16.63
C LYS A 350 -28.13 2.86 15.71
N LYS A 351 -27.41 2.83 14.60
CA LYS A 351 -27.38 1.74 13.60
C LYS A 351 -26.02 1.67 12.91
N LEU A 352 -25.72 0.53 12.29
CA LEU A 352 -24.67 0.37 11.31
C LEU A 352 -25.16 -0.53 10.17
N ASP A 353 -25.29 0.05 8.97
CA ASP A 353 -25.57 -0.69 7.75
C ASP A 353 -24.26 -1.15 7.09
N ILE A 354 -24.18 -2.45 6.77
CA ILE A 354 -23.10 -3.01 5.95
C ILE A 354 -23.66 -3.30 4.56
N VAL A 355 -23.22 -2.57 3.55
CA VAL A 355 -23.68 -2.71 2.17
C VAL A 355 -22.61 -3.44 1.37
N ILE A 356 -22.99 -4.56 0.76
CA ILE A 356 -22.06 -5.47 0.07
C ILE A 356 -22.24 -5.34 -1.44
N VAL A 357 -21.22 -4.78 -2.10
CA VAL A 357 -21.19 -4.53 -3.55
C VAL A 357 -20.25 -5.50 -4.28
N PRO A 358 -20.39 -5.69 -5.61
CA PRO A 358 -19.41 -6.43 -6.40
C PRO A 358 -18.04 -5.77 -6.32
N ARG A 359 -16.99 -6.57 -6.15
CA ARG A 359 -15.61 -6.08 -5.93
C ARG A 359 -14.98 -5.39 -7.15
N ASP A 360 -15.51 -5.65 -8.34
CA ASP A 360 -15.09 -5.01 -9.59
C ASP A 360 -15.48 -3.52 -9.69
N GLU A 361 -16.36 -3.03 -8.81
CA GLU A 361 -16.99 -1.69 -8.92
C GLU A 361 -16.45 -0.69 -7.88
N ILE A 362 -16.24 -1.11 -6.62
CA ILE A 362 -15.68 -0.29 -5.53
C ILE A 362 -14.94 -1.20 -4.54
N GLY A 363 -13.77 -0.77 -4.06
CA GLY A 363 -13.07 -1.42 -2.94
C GLY A 363 -13.85 -1.33 -1.63
N SER A 364 -13.94 -0.13 -1.05
CA SER A 364 -14.84 0.20 0.07
C SER A 364 -15.06 1.72 0.16
N ALA A 365 -16.11 2.13 0.89
CA ALA A 365 -16.40 3.52 1.25
C ALA A 365 -17.07 3.59 2.63
N GLU A 366 -16.76 4.62 3.41
CA GLU A 366 -17.19 4.76 4.80
C GLU A 366 -18.02 6.03 5.00
N SER A 367 -19.00 5.96 5.89
CA SER A 367 -19.71 7.11 6.45
C SER A 367 -20.23 6.74 7.85
N PRO A 368 -20.49 7.70 8.76
CA PRO A 368 -21.06 7.40 10.07
C PRO A 368 -22.39 6.64 9.96
N GLY A 369 -22.42 5.40 10.48
CA GLY A 369 -23.58 4.51 10.43
C GLY A 369 -23.79 3.73 9.12
N LEU A 370 -22.85 3.82 8.16
CA LEU A 370 -22.91 3.13 6.85
C LEU A 370 -21.50 2.74 6.35
N ILE A 371 -21.29 1.45 6.08
CA ILE A 371 -20.06 0.94 5.43
C ILE A 371 -20.46 0.27 4.11
N VAL A 372 -19.88 0.73 3.00
CA VAL A 372 -19.92 0.02 1.72
C VAL A 372 -18.64 -0.79 1.61
N ILE A 373 -18.76 -2.11 1.42
CA ILE A 373 -17.64 -3.04 1.33
C ILE A 373 -17.86 -4.03 0.19
N ASN A 374 -16.77 -4.54 -0.37
CA ASN A 374 -16.85 -5.54 -1.43
C ASN A 374 -17.25 -6.94 -0.93
N ASP A 375 -17.67 -7.79 -1.85
CA ASP A 375 -18.14 -9.17 -1.63
C ASP A 375 -17.18 -10.17 -0.97
N LYS A 376 -15.91 -9.81 -0.69
CA LYS A 376 -14.93 -10.68 -0.02
C LYS A 376 -15.41 -11.21 1.33
N VAL A 377 -16.19 -10.41 2.06
CA VAL A 377 -16.77 -10.78 3.36
C VAL A 377 -17.86 -11.87 3.29
N LEU A 378 -18.29 -12.26 2.09
CA LEU A 378 -19.27 -13.34 1.85
C LEU A 378 -18.63 -14.70 1.59
N GLU A 379 -17.32 -14.77 1.40
CA GLU A 379 -16.66 -16.02 1.02
C GLU A 379 -16.35 -16.88 2.25
N ASN A 380 -16.68 -18.16 2.16
CA ASN A 380 -16.46 -19.11 3.25
C ASN A 380 -14.96 -19.26 3.55
N LYS A 381 -14.61 -19.31 4.84
CA LYS A 381 -13.27 -19.58 5.39
C LYS A 381 -12.57 -20.77 4.71
N SER A 382 -13.31 -21.81 4.31
CA SER A 382 -12.78 -22.98 3.59
C SER A 382 -12.35 -22.73 2.13
N GLY A 383 -12.73 -21.60 1.54
CA GLY A 383 -12.31 -21.17 0.20
C GLY A 383 -11.06 -20.28 0.19
N MET A 384 -10.73 -19.65 1.32
CA MET A 384 -9.60 -18.72 1.47
C MET A 384 -8.34 -19.40 2.03
N SER A 385 -7.16 -18.84 1.76
CA SER A 385 -6.00 -19.08 2.63
C SER A 385 -6.16 -18.34 3.97
N ILE A 386 -5.43 -18.77 5.01
CA ILE A 386 -5.45 -18.08 6.31
C ILE A 386 -5.05 -16.60 6.18
N ALA A 387 -4.04 -16.28 5.36
CA ALA A 387 -3.63 -14.90 5.09
C ALA A 387 -4.76 -14.07 4.46
N GLN A 388 -5.48 -14.63 3.47
CA GLN A 388 -6.60 -13.95 2.81
C GLN A 388 -7.80 -13.77 3.75
N TYR A 389 -8.03 -14.72 4.65
CA TYR A 389 -9.08 -14.67 5.66
C TYR A 389 -8.78 -13.64 6.76
N GLN A 390 -7.55 -13.61 7.28
CA GLN A 390 -7.06 -12.60 8.23
C GLN A 390 -7.20 -11.19 7.64
N ASP A 391 -6.61 -10.94 6.46
CA ASP A 391 -6.72 -9.69 5.70
C ASP A 391 -8.19 -9.25 5.44
N THR A 392 -9.13 -10.18 5.27
CA THR A 392 -10.58 -9.85 5.16
C THR A 392 -11.17 -9.37 6.47
N VAL A 393 -10.83 -10.02 7.58
CA VAL A 393 -11.35 -9.69 8.92
C VAL A 393 -10.71 -8.42 9.46
N GLU A 394 -9.39 -8.28 9.31
CA GLU A 394 -8.66 -7.08 9.73
C GLU A 394 -9.16 -5.84 8.99
N THR A 395 -9.41 -5.93 7.67
CA THR A 395 -10.03 -4.86 6.88
C THR A 395 -11.43 -4.52 7.39
N LEU A 396 -12.26 -5.53 7.68
CA LEU A 396 -13.61 -5.34 8.22
C LEU A 396 -13.57 -4.67 9.61
N ILE A 397 -12.67 -5.11 10.50
CA ILE A 397 -12.44 -4.54 11.83
C ILE A 397 -11.99 -3.08 11.72
N GLU A 398 -11.09 -2.75 10.79
CA GLU A 398 -10.68 -1.37 10.53
C GLU A 398 -11.87 -0.48 10.16
N HIS A 399 -12.71 -0.95 9.22
CA HIS A 399 -13.90 -0.21 8.79
C HIS A 399 -14.95 -0.01 9.88
N ILE A 400 -15.03 -0.93 10.85
CA ILE A 400 -15.89 -0.79 12.04
C ILE A 400 -15.28 0.19 13.05
N ILE A 401 -13.97 0.13 13.28
CA ILE A 401 -13.26 1.01 14.23
C ILE A 401 -13.25 2.46 13.74
N ARG A 402 -13.07 2.69 12.44
CA ARG A 402 -13.12 4.03 11.82
C ARG A 402 -14.45 4.76 12.05
N GLN A 403 -15.54 4.06 12.42
CA GLN A 403 -16.80 4.69 12.84
C GLN A 403 -16.65 5.59 14.09
N TRP A 404 -15.83 5.20 15.08
CA TRP A 404 -15.50 6.06 16.24
C TRP A 404 -14.56 7.21 15.86
N LEU A 405 -13.76 7.05 14.80
CA LEU A 405 -12.73 8.01 14.40
C LEU A 405 -13.24 9.06 13.41
N MET A 406 -14.21 8.73 12.54
CA MET A 406 -14.77 9.63 11.52
C MET A 406 -15.29 10.98 12.05
N PRO A 407 -15.94 11.07 13.23
CA PRO A 407 -16.32 12.36 13.81
C PRO A 407 -15.13 13.31 14.07
N MET A 408 -13.92 12.75 14.24
CA MET A 408 -12.69 13.49 14.50
C MET A 408 -11.84 13.68 13.23
N GLN A 409 -11.80 12.66 12.38
CA GLN A 409 -10.81 12.49 11.31
C GLN A 409 -10.81 13.66 10.32
N VAL A 410 -9.73 14.43 10.30
CA VAL A 410 -9.47 15.44 9.27
C VAL A 410 -9.02 14.74 7.98
N VAL A 411 -9.72 14.98 6.87
CA VAL A 411 -9.45 14.36 5.56
C VAL A 411 -8.61 15.29 4.65
N ASP A 412 -7.87 16.21 5.26
CA ASP A 412 -7.12 17.21 4.52
C ASP A 412 -5.86 16.64 3.82
N GLN A 413 -5.39 17.36 2.80
CA GLN A 413 -4.11 17.08 2.14
C GLN A 413 -2.98 18.00 2.62
N SER A 414 -3.27 19.10 3.35
CA SER A 414 -2.26 20.02 3.89
C SER A 414 -1.93 19.77 5.38
N SER A 415 -2.91 19.40 6.21
CA SER A 415 -2.67 18.95 7.58
C SER A 415 -2.15 17.51 7.61
N THR A 416 -0.88 17.35 7.97
CA THR A 416 -0.14 16.08 7.80
C THR A 416 -0.01 15.28 9.09
N GLU A 417 0.19 15.99 10.21
CA GLU A 417 0.35 15.36 11.54
C GLU A 417 -0.95 14.68 12.01
N GLU A 418 -2.11 15.28 11.74
CA GLU A 418 -3.41 14.66 12.01
C GLU A 418 -3.64 13.40 11.16
N LYS A 419 -3.31 13.47 9.87
CA LYS A 419 -3.64 12.40 8.90
C LYS A 419 -2.93 11.09 9.21
N TRP A 420 -1.61 11.12 9.48
CA TRP A 420 -0.89 9.90 9.85
C TRP A 420 -1.33 9.39 11.23
N LEU A 421 -1.63 10.28 12.18
CA LEU A 421 -2.05 9.92 13.53
C LEU A 421 -3.40 9.18 13.52
N PHE A 422 -4.41 9.65 12.77
CA PHE A 422 -5.69 8.95 12.66
C PHE A 422 -5.55 7.58 11.95
N ASP A 423 -4.75 7.49 10.87
CA ASP A 423 -4.47 6.20 10.20
C ASP A 423 -3.68 5.23 11.13
N ALA A 424 -2.85 5.76 12.04
CA ALA A 424 -2.10 4.97 13.02
C ALA A 424 -2.96 4.52 14.22
N ILE A 425 -3.83 5.38 14.75
CA ILE A 425 -4.79 5.02 15.82
C ILE A 425 -5.76 3.94 15.31
N ALA A 426 -6.25 4.07 14.07
CA ALA A 426 -7.09 3.05 13.44
C ALA A 426 -6.39 1.68 13.38
N ASN A 427 -5.12 1.64 12.97
CA ASN A 427 -4.34 0.40 12.87
C ASN A 427 -3.95 -0.18 14.23
N PHE A 428 -3.59 0.65 15.22
CA PHE A 428 -3.33 0.20 16.58
C PHE A 428 -4.57 -0.47 17.19
N LEU A 429 -5.73 0.20 17.13
CA LEU A 429 -6.99 -0.35 17.63
C LEU A 429 -7.44 -1.59 16.83
N ARG A 430 -7.17 -1.65 15.52
CA ARG A 430 -7.43 -2.83 14.66
C ARG A 430 -6.70 -4.06 15.15
N ILE A 431 -5.43 -3.93 15.54
CA ILE A 431 -4.62 -5.03 16.08
C ILE A 431 -5.13 -5.46 17.46
N VAL A 432 -5.28 -4.50 18.39
CA VAL A 432 -5.79 -4.75 19.76
C VAL A 432 -7.18 -5.42 19.74
N ASN A 433 -8.06 -5.02 18.83
CA ASN A 433 -9.37 -5.66 18.64
C ASN A 433 -9.23 -7.10 18.11
N SER A 434 -8.45 -7.28 17.03
CA SER A 434 -8.31 -8.56 16.35
C SER A 434 -7.69 -9.63 17.25
N ASP A 435 -6.67 -9.26 18.02
CA ASP A 435 -6.00 -10.16 18.98
C ASP A 435 -6.94 -10.52 20.15
N ASN A 436 -7.82 -9.60 20.59
CA ASN A 436 -8.81 -9.92 21.61
C ASN A 436 -9.94 -10.84 21.12
N ILE A 437 -10.50 -10.59 19.92
CA ILE A 437 -11.66 -11.36 19.43
C ILE A 437 -11.27 -12.66 18.74
N LEU A 438 -10.02 -12.78 18.27
CA LEU A 438 -9.47 -13.95 17.57
C LEU A 438 -8.02 -14.27 18.04
N PRO A 439 -7.78 -14.52 19.35
CA PRO A 439 -6.44 -14.63 19.95
C PRO A 439 -5.57 -15.76 19.35
N GLY A 440 -6.18 -16.80 18.77
CA GLY A 440 -5.44 -17.84 18.04
C GLY A 440 -4.75 -17.38 16.74
N TRP A 441 -4.63 -16.07 16.51
CA TRP A 441 -3.94 -15.46 15.38
C TRP A 441 -2.59 -14.83 15.73
N ASN A 442 -2.30 -14.62 17.03
CA ASN A 442 -1.04 -14.11 17.55
C ASN A 442 -0.55 -12.85 16.81
N LEU A 443 -1.45 -11.90 16.51
CA LEU A 443 -1.13 -10.74 15.67
C LEU A 443 -0.19 -9.77 16.39
N GLU A 444 -0.39 -9.55 17.69
CA GLU A 444 0.50 -8.72 18.49
C GLU A 444 1.91 -9.33 18.62
N ALA A 445 1.99 -10.66 18.68
CA ALA A 445 3.25 -11.40 18.65
C ALA A 445 3.90 -11.49 17.26
N ARG A 446 3.16 -11.22 16.18
CA ARG A 446 3.66 -11.19 14.79
C ARG A 446 4.03 -9.79 14.30
N PHE A 447 3.61 -8.74 15.01
CA PHE A 447 3.68 -7.35 14.56
C PHE A 447 5.10 -6.92 14.12
N GLN A 448 6.15 -7.47 14.74
CA GLN A 448 7.56 -7.21 14.41
C GLN A 448 7.87 -7.61 12.98
N LEU A 449 7.46 -8.80 12.55
CA LEU A 449 7.81 -9.35 11.24
C LEU A 449 6.82 -8.96 10.14
N ASP A 450 5.55 -8.75 10.49
CA ASP A 450 4.50 -8.41 9.52
C ASP A 450 4.38 -6.89 9.29
N ASN A 451 4.78 -6.06 10.27
CA ASN A 451 4.63 -4.60 10.20
C ASN A 451 5.96 -3.86 10.32
N ILE A 452 6.74 -4.07 11.40
CA ILE A 452 7.95 -3.28 11.70
C ILE A 452 9.08 -3.54 10.70
N GLN A 453 9.54 -4.79 10.58
CA GLN A 453 10.65 -5.17 9.72
C GLN A 453 10.40 -4.80 8.23
N PRO A 454 9.18 -5.02 7.66
CA PRO A 454 8.89 -4.61 6.30
C PRO A 454 8.87 -3.09 6.10
N VAL A 455 8.32 -2.29 7.03
CA VAL A 455 8.36 -0.82 6.88
C VAL A 455 9.77 -0.26 7.10
N MET A 456 10.54 -0.84 8.03
CA MET A 456 11.95 -0.51 8.23
C MET A 456 12.83 -0.74 7.00
N PHE A 457 12.48 -1.68 6.11
CA PHE A 457 13.15 -1.77 4.81
C PHE A 457 12.92 -0.49 4.00
N TYR A 458 11.68 -0.05 3.82
CA TYR A 458 11.37 1.13 3.01
C TYR A 458 11.81 2.45 3.64
N ASP A 459 11.83 2.53 4.97
CA ASP A 459 12.30 3.70 5.72
C ASP A 459 13.84 3.78 5.84
N SER A 460 14.61 2.83 5.27
CA SER A 460 16.08 2.82 5.36
C SER A 460 16.82 3.57 4.23
N PHE A 461 16.09 4.09 3.24
CA PHE A 461 16.70 4.76 2.07
C PHE A 461 16.90 6.27 2.29
N THR A 462 17.85 6.85 1.56
CA THR A 462 18.25 8.28 1.64
C THR A 462 17.10 9.25 1.39
N ASN A 463 16.10 8.83 0.62
CA ASN A 463 14.91 9.56 0.23
C ASN A 463 13.64 9.14 1.01
N SER A 464 13.81 8.44 2.14
CA SER A 464 12.77 8.38 3.17
C SER A 464 12.27 9.81 3.50
N LYS A 465 10.97 9.90 3.79
CA LYS A 465 10.27 11.10 4.22
C LYS A 465 10.06 11.07 5.74
N SER A 466 9.97 12.25 6.36
CA SER A 466 9.44 12.35 7.73
C SER A 466 7.94 12.03 7.77
N LEU A 467 7.36 11.77 8.95
CA LEU A 467 5.90 11.66 9.09
C LEU A 467 5.20 13.01 8.98
N SER A 468 5.90 14.12 9.27
CA SER A 468 5.40 15.48 9.10
C SER A 468 5.44 15.96 7.63
N ASP A 469 6.18 15.28 6.74
CA ASP A 469 6.35 15.67 5.33
C ASP A 469 5.02 15.66 4.55
N ILE A 470 4.83 16.63 3.67
CA ILE A 470 3.50 16.93 3.13
C ILE A 470 3.00 15.87 2.15
N GLY A 471 1.95 15.17 2.57
CA GLY A 471 0.96 14.49 1.75
C GLY A 471 1.50 13.34 0.90
N TYR A 472 1.48 12.12 1.45
CA TYR A 472 1.67 10.91 0.65
C TYR A 472 0.67 10.86 -0.51
N ARG A 473 1.18 10.85 -1.75
CA ARG A 473 0.38 10.84 -2.98
C ARG A 473 0.17 9.43 -3.54
N SER A 474 1.08 8.51 -3.22
CA SER A 474 1.05 7.11 -3.62
C SER A 474 0.62 6.19 -2.46
N ASN A 475 0.01 5.05 -2.80
CA ASN A 475 -0.28 3.97 -1.85
C ASN A 475 0.98 3.47 -1.12
N LYS A 476 2.16 3.56 -1.74
CA LYS A 476 3.40 3.10 -1.13
C LYS A 476 3.87 4.01 0.01
N PHE A 477 3.77 5.32 -0.13
CA PHE A 477 4.06 6.23 0.99
C PHE A 477 2.92 6.22 2.04
N LYS A 478 1.65 5.98 1.67
CA LYS A 478 0.58 5.71 2.66
C LYS A 478 0.96 4.53 3.56
N TYR A 479 1.38 3.41 2.97
CA TYR A 479 1.84 2.23 3.70
C TYR A 479 2.95 2.59 4.69
N ILE A 480 3.99 3.31 4.24
CA ILE A 480 5.13 3.69 5.09
C ILE A 480 4.68 4.55 6.28
N SER A 481 3.96 5.65 6.02
CA SER A 481 3.51 6.56 7.08
C SER A 481 2.61 5.86 8.11
N SER A 482 1.68 5.03 7.64
CA SER A 482 0.72 4.31 8.51
C SER A 482 1.41 3.27 9.40
N HIS A 483 2.35 2.47 8.87
CA HIS A 483 3.01 1.41 9.65
C HIS A 483 4.08 1.98 10.60
N LYS A 484 4.83 3.02 10.17
CA LYS A 484 5.76 3.75 11.04
C LYS A 484 5.02 4.46 12.18
N GLY A 485 3.93 5.16 11.87
CA GLY A 485 3.06 5.79 12.87
C GLY A 485 2.48 4.79 13.88
N THR A 486 1.93 3.67 13.41
CA THR A 486 1.41 2.59 14.29
C THR A 486 2.51 2.02 15.19
N SER A 487 3.72 1.84 14.67
CA SER A 487 4.87 1.36 15.43
C SER A 487 5.30 2.35 16.54
N ILE A 488 5.23 3.65 16.28
CA ILE A 488 5.49 4.69 17.30
C ILE A 488 4.41 4.68 18.38
N LEU A 489 3.12 4.57 18.02
CA LEU A 489 2.04 4.44 19.01
C LEU A 489 2.21 3.19 19.88
N ARG A 490 2.53 2.04 19.27
CA ARG A 490 2.86 0.79 19.98
C ARG A 490 4.03 0.97 20.94
N MET A 491 5.11 1.62 20.52
CA MET A 491 6.27 1.93 21.37
C MET A 491 5.88 2.77 22.59
N LEU A 492 5.05 3.80 22.42
CA LEU A 492 4.59 4.65 23.52
C LEU A 492 3.66 3.86 24.47
N ASN A 493 2.77 3.02 23.94
CA ASN A 493 1.92 2.11 24.72
C ASN A 493 2.74 1.16 25.61
N TYR A 494 3.77 0.51 25.08
CA TYR A 494 4.68 -0.34 25.87
C TYR A 494 5.55 0.45 26.86
N THR A 495 5.99 1.65 26.48
CA THR A 495 6.81 2.52 27.36
C THR A 495 6.01 2.99 28.57
N PHE A 496 4.82 3.57 28.34
CA PHE A 496 4.01 4.21 29.38
C PHE A 496 3.01 3.28 30.09
N THR A 497 2.81 2.05 29.59
CA THR A 497 1.76 1.06 29.91
C THR A 497 0.42 1.28 29.21
N GLU A 498 -0.28 0.16 28.97
CA GLU A 498 -1.56 0.14 28.26
C GLU A 498 -2.63 0.97 28.98
N ASP A 499 -2.74 0.89 30.30
CA ASP A 499 -3.76 1.65 31.05
C ASP A 499 -3.66 3.17 30.83
N ILE A 500 -2.45 3.71 30.69
CA ILE A 500 -2.22 5.13 30.42
C ILE A 500 -2.59 5.48 28.97
N PHE A 501 -2.18 4.65 28.02
CA PHE A 501 -2.45 4.88 26.59
C PHE A 501 -3.94 4.69 26.25
N LYS A 502 -4.56 3.66 26.83
CA LYS A 502 -6.00 3.38 26.77
C LYS A 502 -6.83 4.49 27.40
N GLN A 503 -6.43 5.02 28.56
CA GLN A 503 -7.11 6.20 29.13
C GLN A 503 -7.00 7.42 28.21
N THR A 504 -5.83 7.66 27.63
CA THR A 504 -5.62 8.77 26.68
C THR A 504 -6.55 8.64 25.46
N LEU A 505 -6.67 7.43 24.91
CA LEU A 505 -7.58 7.14 23.80
C LEU A 505 -9.06 7.35 24.17
N ARG A 506 -9.47 6.92 25.38
CA ARG A 506 -10.82 7.15 25.93
C ARG A 506 -11.14 8.64 26.04
N GLU A 507 -10.25 9.39 26.70
CA GLU A 507 -10.43 10.83 26.92
C GLU A 507 -10.51 11.59 25.59
N TYR A 508 -9.58 11.34 24.67
CA TYR A 508 -9.55 11.97 23.34
C TYR A 508 -10.82 11.65 22.53
N ILE A 509 -11.19 10.37 22.39
CA ILE A 509 -12.36 9.99 21.59
C ILE A 509 -13.66 10.53 22.22
N HIS A 510 -13.77 10.54 23.55
CA HIS A 510 -14.93 11.10 24.24
C HIS A 510 -15.02 12.64 24.14
N THR A 511 -13.90 13.38 24.14
CA THR A 511 -13.93 14.83 23.92
C THR A 511 -14.20 15.22 22.47
N GLU A 512 -13.67 14.48 21.51
CA GLU A 512 -13.69 14.86 20.08
C GLU A 512 -14.95 14.49 19.31
N ILE A 513 -15.75 13.52 19.77
CA ILE A 513 -17.07 13.24 19.17
C ILE A 513 -17.95 14.51 19.16
N TYR A 514 -17.78 15.41 20.14
CA TYR A 514 -18.58 16.63 20.30
C TYR A 514 -17.84 17.95 19.97
N LYS A 515 -16.55 17.91 19.60
CA LYS A 515 -15.73 19.10 19.33
C LYS A 515 -14.84 18.91 18.09
N TYR A 516 -13.86 19.79 17.92
CA TYR A 516 -12.71 19.59 17.04
C TYR A 516 -11.47 20.08 17.78
N ASN A 517 -10.64 19.16 18.24
CA ASN A 517 -9.27 19.40 18.67
C ASN A 517 -8.30 18.69 17.71
N ASP A 518 -7.05 19.13 17.76
CA ASP A 518 -5.96 18.76 16.86
C ASP A 518 -5.13 17.56 17.36
N ALA A 519 -4.16 17.13 16.55
CA ALA A 519 -3.17 16.14 16.94
C ALA A 519 -2.37 16.55 18.21
N ALA A 520 -2.11 17.85 18.41
CA ALA A 520 -1.40 18.34 19.60
C ALA A 520 -2.17 18.05 20.90
N SER A 521 -3.50 18.08 20.84
CA SER A 521 -4.38 17.77 21.97
C SER A 521 -4.31 16.30 22.40
N PHE A 522 -4.14 15.35 21.46
CA PHE A 522 -3.85 13.95 21.79
C PHE A 522 -2.53 13.79 22.55
N TRP A 523 -1.46 14.45 22.06
CA TRP A 523 -0.14 14.40 22.72
C TRP A 523 -0.15 15.04 24.10
N LYS A 524 -0.92 16.11 24.28
CA LYS A 524 -1.12 16.73 25.60
C LYS A 524 -1.85 15.80 26.57
N LEU A 525 -2.96 15.18 26.16
CA LEU A 525 -3.68 14.21 27.00
C LEU A 525 -2.78 13.03 27.41
N LEU A 526 -1.86 12.60 26.53
CA LEU A 526 -0.89 11.56 26.85
C LEU A 526 0.16 12.06 27.87
N ASP A 527 0.68 13.28 27.72
CA ASP A 527 1.63 13.89 28.66
C ASP A 527 1.00 14.09 30.05
N ASP A 528 -0.21 14.63 30.11
CA ASP A 528 -0.98 14.83 31.36
C ASP A 528 -1.24 13.47 32.05
N ASN A 529 -1.70 12.44 31.32
CA ASN A 529 -1.91 11.10 31.89
C ASN A 529 -0.60 10.43 32.33
N VAL A 530 0.49 10.58 31.58
CA VAL A 530 1.81 10.05 31.95
C VAL A 530 2.29 10.70 33.25
N ARG A 531 2.26 12.04 33.37
CA ARG A 531 2.72 12.75 34.58
C ARG A 531 1.88 12.44 35.81
N LEU A 532 0.59 12.16 35.66
CA LEU A 532 -0.30 11.81 36.77
C LEU A 532 -0.10 10.37 37.28
N LYS A 533 0.30 9.43 36.40
CA LYS A 533 0.24 7.98 36.69
C LYS A 533 1.56 7.23 36.57
N SER A 534 2.63 7.86 36.07
CA SER A 534 3.91 7.20 35.78
C SER A 534 5.13 8.06 36.13
N THR A 535 6.11 7.45 36.79
CA THR A 535 7.43 8.03 37.04
C THR A 535 8.45 7.67 35.96
N LYS A 536 8.03 7.03 34.86
CA LYS A 536 8.94 6.52 33.81
C LYS A 536 9.50 7.59 32.87
N ILE A 537 8.91 8.78 32.80
CA ILE A 537 9.42 9.88 31.96
C ILE A 537 10.43 10.74 32.74
N PRO A 538 11.60 11.09 32.16
CA PRO A 538 12.52 12.08 32.73
C PRO A 538 11.80 13.41 33.03
N LYS A 539 12.13 14.05 34.16
CA LYS A 539 11.39 15.23 34.65
C LYS A 539 11.38 16.41 33.68
N ASN A 540 12.42 16.54 32.85
CA ASN A 540 12.61 17.66 31.92
C ASN A 540 12.09 17.33 30.50
N LEU A 541 11.59 16.11 30.28
CA LEU A 541 11.09 15.62 29.00
C LEU A 541 9.56 15.68 28.97
N ASP A 542 9.00 15.88 27.77
CA ASP A 542 7.56 15.77 27.51
C ASP A 542 7.26 14.84 26.34
N VAL A 543 6.03 14.31 26.30
CA VAL A 543 5.58 13.37 25.26
C VAL A 543 5.63 13.98 23.87
N PHE A 544 5.37 15.29 23.74
CA PHE A 544 5.44 15.97 22.46
C PHE A 544 6.89 16.05 21.95
N GLN A 545 7.88 16.34 22.80
CA GLN A 545 9.31 16.29 22.47
C GLN A 545 9.73 14.90 21.98
N ILE A 546 9.31 13.84 22.68
CA ILE A 546 9.56 12.45 22.27
C ILE A 546 9.00 12.24 20.86
N VAL A 547 7.68 12.42 20.68
CA VAL A 547 6.99 12.19 19.41
C VAL A 547 7.59 13.02 18.28
N ASN A 548 7.86 14.29 18.52
CA ASN A 548 8.43 15.24 17.56
C ASN A 548 9.82 14.79 17.06
N SER A 549 10.60 14.10 17.90
CA SER A 549 11.86 13.47 17.48
C SER A 549 11.65 12.27 16.54
N TRP A 550 10.51 11.58 16.61
CA TRP A 550 10.15 10.46 15.73
C TRP A 550 9.39 10.89 14.47
N THR A 551 8.62 11.98 14.51
CA THR A 551 7.81 12.44 13.38
C THR A 551 8.59 13.29 12.38
N ARG A 552 9.47 14.19 12.85
CA ARG A 552 10.23 15.11 11.98
C ARG A 552 11.48 14.49 11.37
N ASN A 553 12.00 13.41 11.94
CA ASN A 553 13.15 12.69 11.40
C ASN A 553 12.72 11.62 10.40
N LYS A 554 13.24 11.71 9.17
CA LYS A 554 13.27 10.59 8.23
C LYS A 554 14.20 9.48 8.73
N ASN A 555 14.02 8.27 8.20
CA ASN A 555 14.69 7.06 8.69
C ASN A 555 14.37 6.77 10.18
N TYR A 556 15.17 5.89 10.79
CA TYR A 556 15.06 5.46 12.19
C TYR A 556 16.45 5.25 12.79
N PRO A 557 16.58 5.16 14.13
CA PRO A 557 17.85 4.90 14.76
C PRO A 557 18.17 3.40 14.82
N LEU A 558 19.46 3.10 14.90
CA LEU A 558 20.03 1.81 15.25
C LEU A 558 20.89 1.99 16.51
N ILE A 559 20.70 1.09 17.48
CA ILE A 559 21.43 1.06 18.74
C ILE A 559 22.49 -0.03 18.67
N THR A 560 23.74 0.29 18.98
CA THR A 560 24.75 -0.75 19.29
C THR A 560 24.86 -0.94 20.80
N VAL A 561 24.82 -2.20 21.25
CA VAL A 561 24.99 -2.61 22.65
C VAL A 561 26.39 -3.21 22.81
N GLU A 562 27.19 -2.61 23.68
CA GLU A 562 28.60 -2.96 23.92
C GLU A 562 28.84 -3.16 25.43
N VAL A 563 29.86 -3.95 25.80
CA VAL A 563 30.23 -4.19 27.20
C VAL A 563 31.51 -3.43 27.55
N GLN A 564 31.51 -2.65 28.63
CA GLN A 564 32.72 -2.00 29.14
C GLN A 564 32.89 -2.26 30.64
N GLY A 565 33.53 -3.38 30.97
CA GLY A 565 33.64 -3.87 32.35
C GLY A 565 32.29 -4.40 32.82
N ASP A 566 31.81 -3.88 33.95
CA ASP A 566 30.49 -4.24 34.49
C ASP A 566 29.34 -3.45 33.84
N ASP A 567 29.65 -2.43 33.04
CA ASP A 567 28.67 -1.54 32.41
C ASP A 567 28.24 -2.01 31.02
N ILE A 568 27.02 -1.63 30.63
CA ILE A 568 26.56 -1.67 29.24
C ILE A 568 26.62 -0.27 28.63
N ILE A 569 27.14 -0.16 27.40
CA ILE A 569 27.18 1.07 26.62
C ILE A 569 26.19 0.97 25.46
N LEU A 570 25.30 1.95 25.36
CA LEU A 570 24.32 2.09 24.29
C LEU A 570 24.76 3.25 23.40
N LYS A 571 24.97 3.03 22.10
CA LYS A 571 25.32 4.09 21.14
C LYS A 571 24.28 4.20 20.03
N GLN A 572 23.89 5.43 19.70
CA GLN A 572 22.84 5.75 18.74
C GLN A 572 23.43 6.16 17.37
N PHE A 573 22.95 5.54 16.30
CA PHE A 573 23.30 5.85 14.92
C PHE A 573 22.03 6.01 14.06
N ARG A 574 22.04 6.89 13.05
CA ARG A 574 20.98 6.93 12.02
C ARG A 574 21.14 5.72 11.11
N PHE A 575 20.12 4.87 11.02
CA PHE A 575 20.12 3.74 10.09
C PHE A 575 19.78 4.21 8.67
N ASN A 576 20.70 3.98 7.74
CA ASN A 576 20.46 3.95 6.31
C ASN A 576 21.56 3.12 5.65
N TYR A 577 21.30 2.53 4.48
CA TYR A 577 22.28 1.62 3.87
C TYR A 577 23.53 2.28 3.28
N ASN A 578 23.54 3.61 3.08
CA ASN A 578 24.72 4.30 2.55
C ASN A 578 25.78 4.57 3.63
N GLN A 579 25.37 5.03 4.81
CA GLN A 579 26.28 5.46 5.88
C GLN A 579 25.67 5.30 7.27
N THR A 580 26.38 4.61 8.17
CA THR A 580 26.03 4.54 9.59
C THR A 580 26.62 5.75 10.33
N ILE A 581 25.79 6.73 10.68
CA ILE A 581 26.23 8.03 11.22
C ILE A 581 25.83 8.15 12.70
N PRO A 582 26.75 8.41 13.66
CA PRO A 582 26.41 8.64 15.07
C PRO A 582 25.48 9.86 15.23
N THR A 583 24.37 9.70 15.96
CA THR A 583 23.31 10.73 16.03
C THR A 583 22.66 10.84 17.40
N ASP A 584 22.15 12.03 17.69
CA ASP A 584 21.37 12.44 18.85
C ASP A 584 19.95 12.91 18.45
N GLU A 585 19.52 12.63 17.21
CA GLU A 585 18.28 13.14 16.63
C GLU A 585 16.99 12.56 17.23
N TRP A 586 17.01 11.33 17.76
CA TRP A 586 15.85 10.68 18.38
C TRP A 586 15.95 10.61 19.91
N ILE A 587 14.79 10.68 20.56
CA ILE A 587 14.61 10.43 21.99
C ILE A 587 14.02 9.03 22.15
N ILE A 588 14.82 8.09 22.68
CA ILE A 588 14.55 6.65 22.57
C ILE A 588 14.36 6.02 23.96
N PRO A 589 13.21 5.37 24.24
CA PRO A 589 13.08 4.45 25.35
C PRO A 589 13.71 3.09 24.97
N VAL A 590 14.96 2.88 25.38
CA VAL A 590 15.66 1.61 25.17
C VAL A 590 15.28 0.63 26.28
N THR A 591 14.49 -0.39 25.94
CA THR A 591 14.24 -1.51 26.85
C THR A 591 15.46 -2.44 26.85
N LEU A 592 15.90 -2.84 28.03
CA LEU A 592 16.94 -3.86 28.24
C LEU A 592 16.37 -4.96 29.11
N THR A 593 16.57 -6.23 28.72
CA THR A 593 16.26 -7.42 29.51
C THR A 593 17.49 -8.34 29.59
N SER A 594 17.54 -9.21 30.58
CA SER A 594 18.57 -10.23 30.76
C SER A 594 17.97 -11.59 31.17
N GLY A 595 18.72 -12.67 30.97
CA GLY A 595 18.34 -14.02 31.41
C GLY A 595 18.17 -14.18 32.93
N MET A 596 18.62 -13.21 33.73
CA MET A 596 18.32 -13.10 35.17
C MET A 596 16.94 -12.49 35.46
N ALA A 597 16.08 -12.33 34.45
CA ALA A 597 14.77 -11.68 34.49
C ALA A 597 14.77 -10.20 34.92
N TYR A 598 15.95 -9.57 35.09
CA TYR A 598 16.06 -8.13 35.25
C TYR A 598 15.74 -7.46 33.91
N SER A 599 14.77 -6.53 33.93
CA SER A 599 14.36 -5.71 32.79
C SER A 599 14.17 -4.26 33.22
N THR A 600 14.56 -3.32 32.36
CA THR A 600 14.52 -1.87 32.65
C THR A 600 14.34 -1.04 31.37
N THR A 601 14.02 0.25 31.52
CA THR A 601 13.93 1.21 30.41
C THR A 601 14.94 2.33 30.63
N ILE A 602 15.85 2.50 29.68
CA ILE A 602 16.90 3.53 29.66
C ILE A 602 16.53 4.56 28.59
N TRP A 603 16.46 5.85 28.96
CA TRP A 603 16.21 6.90 27.99
C TRP A 603 17.50 7.40 27.35
N MET A 604 17.55 7.43 26.02
CA MET A 604 18.56 8.18 25.28
C MET A 604 18.02 9.58 24.97
N GLU A 605 18.15 10.49 25.94
CA GLU A 605 17.69 11.89 25.86
C GLU A 605 18.64 12.71 24.97
N ASN A 606 18.37 12.72 23.65
CA ASN A 606 19.19 13.41 22.64
C ASN A 606 20.70 13.18 22.80
N SER A 607 21.10 11.93 23.04
CA SER A 607 22.50 11.53 23.20
C SER A 607 22.94 10.50 22.18
N LYS A 608 24.19 10.65 21.72
CA LYS A 608 24.91 9.68 20.90
C LYS A 608 25.36 8.44 21.70
N GLU A 609 25.53 8.56 23.02
CA GLU A 609 25.96 7.47 23.92
C GLU A 609 25.30 7.56 25.30
N VAL A 610 24.90 6.42 25.87
CA VAL A 610 24.45 6.28 27.26
C VAL A 610 25.13 5.09 27.91
N ARG A 611 25.66 5.29 29.13
CA ARG A 611 26.23 4.24 29.99
C ARG A 611 25.18 3.76 30.98
N VAL A 612 25.06 2.43 31.14
CA VAL A 612 24.15 1.76 32.08
C VAL A 612 25.01 1.02 33.12
N PRO A 613 25.27 1.62 34.30
CA PRO A 613 26.27 1.10 35.22
C PRO A 613 25.93 -0.28 35.79
N GLY A 614 26.91 -1.16 35.90
CA GLY A 614 26.79 -2.47 36.57
C GLY A 614 25.84 -3.49 35.92
N TYR A 615 25.23 -3.19 34.77
CA TYR A 615 24.23 -4.06 34.14
C TYR A 615 24.79 -5.41 33.66
N ASN A 616 26.02 -5.45 33.12
CA ASN A 616 26.65 -6.71 32.71
C ASN A 616 26.98 -7.59 33.94
N LEU A 617 27.38 -7.00 35.07
CA LEU A 617 27.54 -7.72 36.34
C LEU A 617 26.20 -8.25 36.86
N ALA A 618 25.14 -7.44 36.84
CA ALA A 618 23.78 -7.84 37.23
C ALA A 618 23.21 -8.97 36.35
N SER A 619 23.63 -9.07 35.09
CA SER A 619 23.28 -10.19 34.21
C SER A 619 23.93 -11.52 34.61
N ASN A 620 24.94 -11.52 35.50
CA ASN A 620 25.69 -12.71 35.91
C ASN A 620 26.21 -13.56 34.72
N GLY A 621 26.60 -12.91 33.62
CA GLY A 621 27.05 -13.57 32.40
C GLY A 621 25.94 -14.14 31.50
N SER A 622 24.66 -13.93 31.82
CA SER A 622 23.53 -14.34 30.96
C SER A 622 23.51 -13.59 29.63
N TRP A 623 22.65 -14.04 28.70
CA TRP A 623 22.25 -13.19 27.57
C TRP A 623 21.69 -11.85 28.06
N ILE A 624 21.87 -10.82 27.23
CA ILE A 624 21.31 -9.47 27.41
C ILE A 624 20.68 -9.11 26.06
N LEU A 625 19.44 -8.66 26.06
CA LEU A 625 18.70 -8.28 24.87
C LEU A 625 18.15 -6.86 25.05
N ALA A 626 18.30 -6.01 24.03
CA ALA A 626 17.57 -4.74 23.94
C ALA A 626 16.39 -4.87 22.97
N ASN A 627 15.36 -4.05 23.15
CA ASN A 627 14.16 -4.02 22.31
C ASN A 627 13.42 -5.38 22.20
N GLN A 628 13.26 -6.10 23.31
CA GLN A 628 12.54 -7.38 23.33
C GLN A 628 11.10 -7.22 22.77
N HIS A 629 10.65 -8.22 22.01
CA HIS A 629 9.42 -8.17 21.20
C HIS A 629 9.34 -6.97 20.23
N GLN A 630 10.49 -6.40 19.81
CA GLN A 630 10.65 -5.20 18.99
C GLN A 630 9.59 -4.12 19.28
N THR A 631 9.47 -3.75 20.56
CA THR A 631 8.47 -2.80 21.06
C THR A 631 8.73 -1.37 20.57
N GLY A 632 10.00 -0.99 20.40
CA GLY A 632 10.43 0.29 19.85
C GLY A 632 10.79 0.24 18.35
N TYR A 633 10.60 1.37 17.67
CA TYR A 633 10.87 1.52 16.22
C TYR A 633 12.36 1.76 15.92
N TYR A 634 13.24 0.89 16.42
CA TYR A 634 14.68 0.95 16.20
C TYR A 634 15.28 -0.46 16.05
N ARG A 635 16.44 -0.53 15.41
CA ARG A 635 17.22 -1.79 15.27
C ARG A 635 18.28 -1.92 16.36
N VAL A 636 18.70 -3.14 16.68
CA VAL A 636 19.72 -3.42 17.70
C VAL A 636 20.85 -4.30 17.15
N ILE A 637 22.09 -3.89 17.38
CA ILE A 637 23.30 -4.67 17.06
C ILE A 637 24.10 -4.93 18.34
N TYR A 638 24.48 -6.18 18.56
CA TYR A 638 25.23 -6.62 19.73
C TYR A 638 26.71 -6.78 19.39
N ARG A 639 27.60 -6.23 20.21
CA ARG A 639 29.06 -6.41 20.09
C ARG A 639 29.59 -7.36 21.16
N ASP A 640 30.91 -7.54 21.15
CA ASP A 640 31.65 -8.36 22.10
C ASP A 640 31.09 -9.80 22.15
N ASN A 641 31.08 -10.43 23.31
CA ASN A 641 30.50 -11.76 23.47
C ASN A 641 28.96 -11.75 23.63
N LEU A 642 28.28 -10.60 23.56
CA LEU A 642 26.82 -10.55 23.75
C LEU A 642 26.08 -11.34 22.67
N LEU A 643 26.50 -11.20 21.41
CA LEU A 643 25.97 -11.97 20.29
C LEU A 643 26.18 -13.49 20.47
N GLY A 644 27.32 -13.89 21.04
CA GLY A 644 27.61 -15.29 21.39
C GLY A 644 26.69 -15.84 22.46
N ARG A 645 26.39 -15.05 23.51
CA ARG A 645 25.41 -15.42 24.55
C ARG A 645 23.99 -15.57 24.00
N ILE A 646 23.56 -14.66 23.10
CA ILE A 646 22.25 -14.73 22.44
C ILE A 646 22.16 -15.97 21.53
N LEU A 647 23.19 -16.23 20.72
CA LEU A 647 23.24 -17.41 19.86
C LEU A 647 23.27 -18.73 20.64
N HIS A 648 23.88 -18.75 21.83
CA HIS A 648 23.81 -19.91 22.72
C HIS A 648 22.36 -20.15 23.17
N GLU A 649 21.69 -19.12 23.69
CA GLU A 649 20.28 -19.22 24.12
C GLU A 649 19.36 -19.67 22.96
N PHE A 650 19.56 -19.16 21.73
CA PHE A 650 18.82 -19.60 20.53
C PHE A 650 19.01 -21.09 20.20
N LYS A 651 20.08 -21.74 20.69
CA LYS A 651 20.36 -23.17 20.45
C LYS A 651 20.00 -24.09 21.62
N THR A 652 19.97 -23.57 22.86
CA THR A 652 19.88 -24.41 24.08
C THR A 652 18.74 -24.06 25.02
N GLY A 653 18.09 -22.90 24.85
CA GLY A 653 17.09 -22.38 25.77
C GLY A 653 15.75 -22.04 25.12
N ASN A 654 14.83 -21.54 25.95
CA ASN A 654 13.46 -21.17 25.56
C ASN A 654 13.13 -19.73 26.02
N SER A 655 14.13 -18.87 26.29
CA SER A 655 13.90 -17.51 26.82
C SER A 655 13.22 -16.54 25.83
N PHE A 656 13.10 -16.93 24.56
CA PHE A 656 12.60 -16.07 23.49
C PHE A 656 11.48 -16.76 22.71
N ASP A 657 10.44 -16.00 22.38
CA ASP A 657 9.45 -16.41 21.39
C ASP A 657 10.05 -16.38 19.96
N PRO A 658 9.46 -17.11 18.99
CA PRO A 658 9.98 -17.17 17.62
C PRO A 658 10.10 -15.83 16.89
N TYR A 659 9.39 -14.78 17.31
CA TYR A 659 9.40 -13.44 16.71
C TYR A 659 10.42 -12.51 17.38
N THR A 660 10.69 -12.72 18.67
CA THR A 660 11.91 -12.18 19.32
C THR A 660 13.15 -12.74 18.67
N VAL A 661 13.23 -14.06 18.46
CA VAL A 661 14.32 -14.68 17.67
C VAL A 661 14.34 -14.07 16.25
N GLY A 662 13.17 -13.98 15.61
CA GLY A 662 13.07 -13.58 14.21
C GLY A 662 13.56 -12.17 13.90
N HIS A 663 13.20 -11.17 14.71
CA HIS A 663 13.63 -9.80 14.46
C HIS A 663 15.13 -9.60 14.77
N VAL A 664 15.69 -10.33 15.73
CA VAL A 664 17.13 -10.28 16.03
C VAL A 664 17.95 -10.85 14.86
N VAL A 665 17.53 -11.98 14.28
CA VAL A 665 18.15 -12.53 13.05
C VAL A 665 18.05 -11.52 11.90
N GLY A 666 16.90 -10.84 11.76
CA GLY A 666 16.70 -9.75 10.79
C GLY A 666 17.67 -8.59 10.99
N ASP A 667 17.71 -8.01 12.20
CA ASP A 667 18.57 -6.88 12.55
C ASP A 667 20.06 -7.18 12.34
N ILE A 668 20.52 -8.39 12.68
CA ILE A 668 21.90 -8.85 12.42
C ILE A 668 22.20 -8.86 10.92
N PHE A 669 21.29 -9.36 10.08
CA PHE A 669 21.49 -9.40 8.64
C PHE A 669 21.46 -7.99 8.00
N GLU A 670 20.70 -7.06 8.57
CA GLU A 670 20.71 -5.64 8.18
C GLU A 670 22.00 -4.94 8.65
N GLY A 671 22.52 -5.32 9.82
CA GLY A 671 23.85 -4.94 10.31
C GLY A 671 24.99 -5.45 9.42
N ALA A 672 24.82 -6.63 8.82
CA ALA A 672 25.74 -7.18 7.82
C ALA A 672 25.68 -6.41 6.49
N LEU A 673 24.47 -6.12 5.99
CA LEU A 673 24.26 -5.34 4.75
C LEU A 673 24.68 -3.87 4.83
N THR A 674 24.79 -3.31 6.04
CA THR A 674 25.33 -1.96 6.32
C THR A 674 26.83 -1.98 6.62
N GLY A 675 27.46 -3.17 6.74
CA GLY A 675 28.87 -3.31 7.10
C GLY A 675 29.20 -3.00 8.58
N ILE A 676 28.19 -2.85 9.45
CA ILE A 676 28.37 -2.67 10.91
C ILE A 676 28.82 -3.98 11.55
N ILE A 677 28.27 -5.09 11.07
CA ILE A 677 28.77 -6.45 11.24
C ILE A 677 29.48 -6.82 9.94
N LYS A 678 30.58 -7.61 9.97
CA LYS A 678 31.18 -8.08 8.71
C LYS A 678 30.21 -9.03 8.02
N PHE A 679 30.08 -8.95 6.70
CA PHE A 679 29.09 -9.77 5.98
C PHE A 679 29.29 -11.28 6.19
N ILE A 680 30.55 -11.73 6.32
CA ILE A 680 30.90 -13.12 6.62
C ILE A 680 30.40 -13.57 8.01
N ASP A 681 30.59 -12.74 9.04
CA ASP A 681 30.13 -13.01 10.41
C ASP A 681 28.58 -13.16 10.42
N GLY A 682 27.86 -12.38 9.60
CA GLY A 682 26.41 -12.47 9.42
C GLY A 682 25.95 -13.74 8.68
N LEU A 683 26.69 -14.20 7.68
CA LEU A 683 26.43 -15.48 6.99
C LEU A 683 26.67 -16.69 7.91
N GLU A 684 27.75 -16.66 8.69
CA GLU A 684 28.04 -17.69 9.69
C GLU A 684 26.97 -17.74 10.79
N PHE A 685 26.49 -16.59 11.27
CA PHE A 685 25.35 -16.52 12.19
C PHE A 685 24.07 -17.11 11.59
N LEU A 686 23.73 -16.73 10.35
CA LEU A 686 22.55 -17.24 9.64
C LEU A 686 22.58 -18.76 9.47
N LYS A 687 23.73 -19.34 9.07
CA LYS A 687 23.92 -20.80 9.01
C LYS A 687 23.71 -21.46 10.38
N ASN A 688 24.38 -20.94 11.41
CA ASN A 688 24.26 -21.47 12.78
C ASN A 688 22.81 -21.45 13.30
N PHE A 689 22.01 -20.48 12.85
CA PHE A 689 20.59 -20.40 13.16
C PHE A 689 19.75 -21.42 12.37
N ILE A 690 19.95 -21.54 11.05
CA ILE A 690 19.25 -22.50 10.17
C ILE A 690 19.36 -23.94 10.69
N GLU A 691 20.53 -24.34 11.20
CA GLU A 691 20.77 -25.66 11.79
C GLU A 691 19.83 -26.01 12.97
N ASN A 692 19.25 -25.01 13.62
CA ASN A 692 18.43 -25.13 14.84
C ASN A 692 17.01 -24.57 14.66
N ALA A 693 16.65 -24.15 13.44
CA ALA A 693 15.40 -23.45 13.15
C ALA A 693 14.16 -24.37 13.20
N GLY A 694 13.43 -24.34 14.32
CA GLY A 694 12.12 -25.01 14.47
C GLY A 694 11.05 -24.55 13.45
N PRO A 695 9.90 -25.24 13.35
CA PRO A 695 8.89 -25.09 12.29
C PRO A 695 8.00 -23.84 12.40
N TYR A 696 8.53 -22.72 12.92
CA TYR A 696 7.76 -21.51 13.21
C TYR A 696 7.94 -20.44 12.14
N TYR A 697 6.86 -19.71 11.81
CA TYR A 697 6.91 -18.56 10.90
C TYR A 697 7.99 -17.54 11.33
N GLY A 698 8.10 -17.25 12.63
CA GLY A 698 9.10 -16.35 13.19
C GLY A 698 10.56 -16.75 12.90
N HIS A 699 10.86 -18.04 12.72
CA HIS A 699 12.20 -18.50 12.35
C HIS A 699 12.44 -18.44 10.84
N TRP A 700 11.47 -18.84 10.03
CA TRP A 700 11.68 -19.00 8.59
C TRP A 700 11.46 -17.72 7.78
N ASN A 701 10.65 -16.78 8.24
CA ASN A 701 10.53 -15.44 7.66
C ASN A 701 11.89 -14.71 7.52
N PRO A 702 12.71 -14.53 8.57
CA PRO A 702 14.00 -13.84 8.44
C PRO A 702 15.03 -14.64 7.63
N ILE A 703 15.00 -15.99 7.68
CA ILE A 703 15.85 -16.83 6.82
C ILE A 703 15.52 -16.56 5.34
N ILE A 704 14.24 -16.63 4.96
CA ILE A 704 13.79 -16.41 3.58
C ILE A 704 14.05 -14.97 3.15
N ASN A 705 13.90 -13.98 4.05
CA ASN A 705 14.25 -12.59 3.78
C ASN A 705 15.76 -12.36 3.58
N ALA A 706 16.62 -13.07 4.32
CA ALA A 706 18.06 -13.06 4.08
C ALA A 706 18.41 -13.71 2.73
N PHE A 707 17.81 -14.85 2.39
CA PHE A 707 17.98 -15.50 1.08
C PHE A 707 17.51 -14.62 -0.09
N ASN A 708 16.34 -13.99 0.02
CA ASN A 708 15.84 -12.99 -0.94
C ASN A 708 16.87 -11.86 -1.19
N LYS A 709 17.54 -11.41 -0.13
CA LYS A 709 18.57 -10.36 -0.19
C LYS A 709 19.89 -10.87 -0.78
N ILE A 710 20.29 -12.11 -0.50
CA ILE A 710 21.44 -12.77 -1.14
C ILE A 710 21.19 -12.95 -2.65
N GLU A 711 20.00 -13.41 -3.04
CA GLU A 711 19.63 -13.53 -4.46
C GLU A 711 19.63 -12.17 -5.16
N MET A 712 19.17 -11.11 -4.49
CA MET A 712 19.24 -9.75 -5.02
C MET A 712 20.68 -9.28 -5.27
N VAL A 713 21.66 -9.73 -4.49
CA VAL A 713 23.09 -9.49 -4.74
C VAL A 713 23.61 -10.36 -5.90
N LEU A 714 23.22 -11.63 -5.95
CA LEU A 714 23.79 -12.62 -6.88
C LEU A 714 23.01 -12.84 -8.20
N LYS A 715 21.82 -12.25 -8.39
CA LYS A 715 21.01 -12.40 -9.61
C LYS A 715 21.74 -11.84 -10.82
N GLY A 716 22.06 -12.72 -11.77
CA GLY A 716 22.86 -12.38 -12.96
C GLY A 716 24.37 -12.30 -12.69
N THR A 717 24.87 -13.03 -11.70
CA THR A 717 26.30 -13.30 -11.45
C THR A 717 26.65 -14.74 -11.85
N LYS A 718 27.94 -15.09 -11.88
CA LYS A 718 28.40 -16.48 -12.06
C LYS A 718 28.25 -17.31 -10.77
N GLU A 719 28.17 -16.65 -9.62
CA GLU A 719 27.93 -17.23 -8.29
C GLU A 719 26.47 -17.70 -8.10
N HIS A 720 25.54 -17.26 -8.96
CA HIS A 720 24.11 -17.55 -8.85
C HIS A 720 23.79 -19.05 -8.76
N ASP A 721 24.48 -19.89 -9.53
CA ASP A 721 24.25 -21.34 -9.52
C ASP A 721 24.77 -22.01 -8.23
N SER A 722 25.80 -21.42 -7.60
CA SER A 722 26.24 -21.82 -6.25
C SER A 722 25.20 -21.43 -5.20
N TYR A 723 24.59 -20.25 -5.34
CA TYR A 723 23.47 -19.84 -4.50
C TYR A 723 22.26 -20.77 -4.66
N LEU A 724 21.85 -21.12 -5.87
CA LEU A 724 20.74 -22.06 -6.11
C LEU A 724 21.04 -23.44 -5.49
N THR A 725 22.27 -23.93 -5.63
CA THR A 725 22.73 -25.20 -5.03
C THR A 725 22.58 -25.17 -3.50
N TYR A 726 23.12 -24.14 -2.84
CA TYR A 726 23.01 -24.00 -1.37
C TYR A 726 21.56 -23.77 -0.90
N THR A 727 20.77 -23.02 -1.69
CA THR A 727 19.34 -22.81 -1.44
C THR A 727 18.57 -24.12 -1.47
N SER A 728 18.92 -25.05 -2.37
CA SER A 728 18.33 -26.39 -2.41
C SER A 728 18.66 -27.21 -1.14
N VAL A 729 19.87 -27.09 -0.59
CA VAL A 729 20.25 -27.72 0.70
C VAL A 729 19.41 -27.16 1.86
N VAL A 730 19.28 -25.83 1.96
CA VAL A 730 18.47 -25.20 3.02
C VAL A 730 16.97 -25.46 2.84
N ALA A 731 16.48 -25.51 1.59
CA ALA A 731 15.12 -25.91 1.25
C ALA A 731 14.82 -27.36 1.69
N LYS A 732 15.76 -28.28 1.49
CA LYS A 732 15.67 -29.66 1.96
C LYS A 732 15.64 -29.73 3.49
N THR A 733 16.41 -28.90 4.20
CA THR A 733 16.33 -28.77 5.67
C THR A 733 14.95 -28.28 6.10
N ALA A 734 14.44 -27.19 5.51
CA ALA A 734 13.12 -26.62 5.80
C ALA A 734 12.00 -27.66 5.62
N TYR A 735 11.97 -28.33 4.46
CA TYR A 735 10.98 -29.36 4.15
C TYR A 735 11.03 -30.53 5.15
N ASN A 736 12.23 -30.96 5.57
CA ASN A 736 12.40 -32.00 6.59
C ASN A 736 11.96 -31.58 8.00
N VAL A 737 12.09 -30.30 8.36
CA VAL A 737 11.59 -29.74 9.63
C VAL A 737 10.05 -29.70 9.62
N PHE A 738 9.45 -29.12 8.58
CA PHE A 738 8.01 -28.94 8.49
C PHE A 738 7.21 -30.22 8.25
N ASN A 739 7.73 -31.21 7.50
CA ASN A 739 7.06 -32.50 7.32
C ASN A 739 6.98 -33.35 8.61
N LYS A 740 7.76 -33.02 9.65
CA LYS A 740 7.72 -33.66 10.97
C LYS A 740 6.80 -32.93 11.97
N ALA A 741 6.33 -31.73 11.62
CA ALA A 741 5.53 -30.89 12.50
C ALA A 741 4.03 -31.12 12.29
N GLU A 742 3.27 -31.16 13.39
CA GLU A 742 1.81 -31.18 13.34
C GLU A 742 1.29 -29.75 13.12
N VAL A 743 0.91 -29.42 11.87
CA VAL A 743 0.42 -28.08 11.52
C VAL A 743 -1.03 -27.91 11.99
N ASN A 744 -1.19 -27.49 13.25
CA ASN A 744 -2.48 -27.38 13.94
C ASN A 744 -2.90 -25.94 14.32
N ASN A 745 -2.03 -24.95 14.16
CA ASN A 745 -2.30 -23.55 14.50
C ASN A 745 -1.90 -22.58 13.37
N SER A 746 -2.26 -21.30 13.53
CA SER A 746 -2.02 -20.22 12.58
C SER A 746 -0.54 -20.06 12.21
N ASP A 747 0.34 -19.92 13.20
CA ASP A 747 1.77 -19.67 13.00
C ASP A 747 2.50 -20.81 12.28
N LEU A 748 2.13 -22.07 12.59
CA LEU A 748 2.62 -23.24 11.87
C LEU A 748 2.10 -23.29 10.42
N ILE A 749 0.87 -22.82 10.16
CA ILE A 749 0.35 -22.68 8.79
C ILE A 749 1.12 -21.59 8.03
N PHE A 750 1.42 -20.45 8.63
CA PHE A 750 2.23 -19.40 7.99
C PHE A 750 3.65 -19.89 7.70
N GLY A 751 4.30 -20.56 8.65
CA GLY A 751 5.61 -21.19 8.43
C GLY A 751 5.58 -22.22 7.29
N MET A 752 4.53 -23.06 7.24
CA MET A 752 4.32 -24.02 6.16
C MET A 752 4.07 -23.34 4.80
N ILE A 753 3.35 -22.21 4.74
CA ILE A 753 3.15 -21.44 3.50
C ILE A 753 4.49 -20.88 2.99
N GLU A 754 5.28 -20.25 3.86
CA GLU A 754 6.59 -19.70 3.52
C GLU A 754 7.56 -20.80 3.07
N MET A 755 7.64 -21.91 3.83
CA MET A 755 8.45 -23.07 3.45
C MET A 755 8.03 -23.60 2.07
N LEU A 756 6.74 -23.82 1.81
CA LEU A 756 6.28 -24.34 0.53
C LEU A 756 6.58 -23.39 -0.64
N CYS A 757 6.52 -22.07 -0.43
CA CYS A 757 6.96 -21.10 -1.43
C CYS A 757 8.48 -21.16 -1.67
N PHE A 758 9.27 -21.26 -0.59
CA PHE A 758 10.73 -21.34 -0.65
C PHE A 758 11.21 -22.62 -1.36
N VAL A 759 10.70 -23.81 -1.01
CA VAL A 759 11.10 -25.07 -1.65
C VAL A 759 10.57 -25.22 -3.08
N GLY A 760 9.47 -24.53 -3.41
CA GLY A 760 8.95 -24.39 -4.78
C GLY A 760 9.78 -23.45 -5.66
N ARG A 761 10.49 -22.47 -5.06
CA ARG A 761 11.50 -21.63 -5.74
C ARG A 761 12.83 -22.37 -5.90
N ALA A 762 13.23 -23.14 -4.88
CA ALA A 762 14.47 -23.91 -4.83
C ALA A 762 14.46 -25.24 -5.62
N GLU A 763 13.42 -25.47 -6.44
CA GLU A 763 13.21 -26.66 -7.27
C GLU A 763 13.40 -28.01 -6.56
N LEU A 764 13.00 -28.13 -5.29
CA LEU A 764 13.23 -29.34 -4.50
C LEU A 764 12.46 -30.55 -5.10
N ASP A 765 13.19 -31.48 -5.72
CA ASP A 765 12.65 -32.60 -6.53
C ASP A 765 11.45 -33.32 -5.91
N GLU A 766 11.54 -33.74 -4.65
CA GLU A 766 10.46 -34.49 -3.98
C GLU A 766 9.16 -33.67 -3.92
N TYR A 767 9.26 -32.37 -3.65
CA TYR A 767 8.11 -31.47 -3.64
C TYR A 767 7.60 -31.23 -5.07
N VAL A 768 8.50 -30.97 -6.01
CA VAL A 768 8.17 -30.72 -7.43
C VAL A 768 7.44 -31.92 -8.06
N LEU A 769 7.89 -33.15 -7.80
CA LEU A 769 7.25 -34.38 -8.26
C LEU A 769 5.84 -34.53 -7.65
N LYS A 770 5.73 -34.41 -6.32
CA LYS A 770 4.48 -34.51 -5.54
C LYS A 770 3.43 -33.46 -5.95
N VAL A 771 3.86 -32.28 -6.40
CA VAL A 771 3.00 -31.27 -7.01
C VAL A 771 2.61 -31.64 -8.44
N LYS A 772 3.55 -32.08 -9.28
CA LYS A 772 3.29 -32.52 -10.67
C LYS A 772 2.31 -33.70 -10.76
N GLU A 773 2.38 -34.65 -9.84
CA GLU A 773 1.43 -35.77 -9.72
C GLU A 773 0.01 -35.28 -9.38
N LYS A 774 -0.15 -34.49 -8.33
CA LYS A 774 -1.45 -33.90 -7.96
C LYS A 774 -2.03 -33.03 -9.08
N TYR A 775 -1.18 -32.29 -9.77
CA TYR A 775 -1.58 -31.49 -10.93
C TYR A 775 -2.08 -32.35 -12.09
N LYS A 776 -1.37 -33.44 -12.43
CA LYS A 776 -1.80 -34.40 -13.46
C LYS A 776 -3.18 -34.99 -13.17
N SER A 777 -3.46 -35.33 -11.91
CA SER A 777 -4.80 -35.79 -11.49
C SER A 777 -5.87 -34.69 -11.61
N TRP A 778 -5.55 -33.44 -11.22
CA TRP A 778 -6.47 -32.30 -11.37
C TRP A 778 -6.79 -31.98 -12.83
N LYS A 779 -5.77 -31.97 -13.69
CA LYS A 779 -5.89 -31.69 -15.13
C LYS A 779 -6.73 -32.73 -15.86
N ASN A 780 -6.65 -34.00 -15.44
CA ASN A 780 -7.24 -35.13 -16.16
C ASN A 780 -8.58 -35.65 -15.59
N GLY A 781 -8.84 -35.52 -14.28
CA GLY A 781 -9.89 -36.33 -13.63
C GLY A 781 -10.83 -35.63 -12.65
N THR A 782 -10.52 -34.43 -12.14
CA THR A 782 -11.38 -33.76 -11.15
C THR A 782 -11.63 -32.28 -11.47
N ASN A 783 -12.90 -31.86 -11.51
CA ASN A 783 -13.22 -30.43 -11.53
C ASN A 783 -12.79 -29.76 -10.21
N THR A 784 -12.87 -30.49 -9.10
CA THR A 784 -12.37 -30.11 -7.77
C THR A 784 -10.85 -29.98 -7.76
N ASN A 785 -10.36 -28.90 -7.14
CA ASN A 785 -8.94 -28.59 -6.95
C ASN A 785 -8.37 -29.38 -5.75
N PRO A 786 -7.31 -30.21 -5.92
CA PRO A 786 -6.73 -31.03 -4.84
C PRO A 786 -5.76 -30.27 -3.93
N PHE A 787 -5.50 -28.98 -4.19
CA PHE A 787 -4.63 -28.14 -3.37
C PHE A 787 -5.46 -27.35 -2.35
N TRP A 788 -5.14 -27.49 -1.06
CA TRP A 788 -5.71 -26.69 0.03
C TRP A 788 -5.37 -25.19 -0.19
N PRO A 789 -6.30 -24.25 0.07
CA PRO A 789 -6.12 -22.83 -0.27
C PRO A 789 -4.78 -22.22 0.15
N ASN A 790 -4.33 -22.48 1.39
CA ASN A 790 -3.02 -22.08 1.92
C ASN A 790 -1.86 -22.39 0.97
N TYR A 791 -1.86 -23.57 0.34
CA TYR A 791 -0.73 -24.12 -0.40
C TYR A 791 -0.84 -23.89 -1.91
N ARG A 792 -1.92 -23.25 -2.39
CA ARG A 792 -2.17 -23.03 -3.82
C ARG A 792 -1.16 -22.08 -4.45
N ARG A 793 -0.74 -21.01 -3.77
CA ARG A 793 0.27 -20.06 -4.28
C ARG A 793 1.56 -20.79 -4.66
N ALA A 794 2.11 -21.58 -3.74
CA ALA A 794 3.31 -22.39 -3.97
C ALA A 794 3.09 -23.46 -5.05
N ALA A 795 2.00 -24.22 -4.98
CA ALA A 795 1.72 -25.29 -5.93
C ALA A 795 1.52 -24.77 -7.37
N TYR A 796 0.67 -23.75 -7.57
CA TYR A 796 0.45 -23.14 -8.88
C TYR A 796 1.74 -22.55 -9.47
N CYS A 797 2.53 -21.85 -8.64
CA CYS A 797 3.82 -21.30 -9.06
C CYS A 797 4.79 -22.41 -9.50
N THR A 798 4.89 -23.49 -8.72
CA THR A 798 5.71 -24.68 -9.04
C THR A 798 5.23 -25.39 -10.31
N ILE A 799 3.93 -25.44 -10.58
CA ILE A 799 3.39 -25.99 -11.84
C ILE A 799 3.77 -25.10 -13.03
N LEU A 800 3.53 -23.79 -12.92
CA LEU A 800 3.73 -22.86 -14.03
C LEU A 800 5.20 -22.66 -14.41
N GLN A 801 6.13 -22.89 -13.49
CA GLN A 801 7.57 -22.95 -13.80
C GLN A 801 7.91 -24.00 -14.88
N TYR A 802 7.16 -25.10 -14.98
CA TYR A 802 7.37 -26.16 -15.98
C TYR A 802 6.19 -26.31 -16.95
N ALA A 803 5.32 -25.31 -17.07
CA ALA A 803 4.08 -25.40 -17.84
C ALA A 803 4.30 -25.50 -19.35
N SER A 804 3.61 -26.45 -19.99
CA SER A 804 3.42 -26.47 -21.44
C SER A 804 2.34 -25.48 -21.88
N VAL A 805 2.21 -25.26 -23.20
CA VAL A 805 1.15 -24.41 -23.78
C VAL A 805 -0.26 -24.95 -23.45
N GLU A 806 -0.41 -26.24 -23.13
CA GLU A 806 -1.66 -26.85 -22.65
C GLU A 806 -1.93 -26.48 -21.19
N ASP A 807 -0.89 -26.34 -20.37
CA ASP A 807 -0.98 -25.95 -18.97
C ASP A 807 -1.31 -24.46 -18.85
N HIS A 808 -0.63 -23.58 -19.60
CA HIS A 808 -1.01 -22.16 -19.72
C HIS A 808 -2.48 -22.02 -20.13
N ARG A 809 -2.93 -22.76 -21.15
CA ARG A 809 -4.34 -22.79 -21.58
C ARG A 809 -5.28 -23.35 -20.51
N PHE A 810 -4.86 -24.31 -19.68
CA PHE A 810 -5.65 -24.80 -18.54
C PHE A 810 -5.80 -23.72 -17.45
N PHE A 811 -4.70 -23.09 -17.03
CA PHE A 811 -4.69 -22.06 -15.99
C PHE A 811 -5.49 -20.82 -16.39
N ILE A 812 -5.33 -20.34 -17.63
CA ILE A 812 -6.11 -19.23 -18.18
C ILE A 812 -7.61 -19.60 -18.28
N ARG A 813 -7.96 -20.83 -18.70
CA ARG A 813 -9.36 -21.29 -18.67
C ARG A 813 -9.92 -21.33 -17.24
N LYS A 814 -9.17 -21.81 -16.25
CA LYS A 814 -9.60 -21.81 -14.84
C LYS A 814 -9.83 -20.39 -14.34
N TYR A 815 -8.95 -19.45 -14.67
CA TYR A 815 -9.09 -18.02 -14.33
C TYR A 815 -10.31 -17.36 -14.98
N ILE A 816 -10.48 -17.46 -16.31
CA ILE A 816 -11.63 -16.87 -17.03
C ILE A 816 -12.98 -17.40 -16.52
N HIS A 817 -13.04 -18.66 -16.09
CA HIS A 817 -14.27 -19.26 -15.55
C HIS A 817 -14.37 -19.16 -14.01
N SER A 818 -13.36 -18.60 -13.33
CA SER A 818 -13.42 -18.35 -11.90
C SER A 818 -14.25 -17.10 -11.62
N LYS A 819 -15.06 -17.15 -10.56
CA LYS A 819 -15.63 -15.92 -10.00
C LYS A 819 -14.52 -15.09 -9.36
N TRP A 820 -14.79 -13.81 -9.16
CA TRP A 820 -13.97 -12.97 -8.31
C TRP A 820 -13.86 -13.60 -6.90
N THR A 821 -12.67 -14.11 -6.57
CA THR A 821 -12.38 -14.97 -5.42
C THR A 821 -10.89 -14.88 -5.06
N PRO A 822 -10.46 -15.19 -3.82
CA PRO A 822 -9.05 -15.25 -3.47
C PRO A 822 -8.27 -16.34 -4.24
N ASP A 823 -8.94 -17.41 -4.69
CA ASP A 823 -8.35 -18.40 -5.59
C ASP A 823 -8.02 -17.80 -6.97
N ARG A 824 -8.89 -16.93 -7.51
CA ARG A 824 -8.63 -16.18 -8.75
C ARG A 824 -7.40 -15.30 -8.64
N LYS A 825 -7.27 -14.52 -7.56
CA LYS A 825 -6.04 -13.73 -7.30
C LYS A 825 -4.80 -14.61 -7.17
N THR A 826 -4.96 -15.82 -6.59
CA THR A 826 -3.87 -16.80 -6.47
C THR A 826 -3.47 -17.37 -7.84
N LEU A 827 -4.42 -17.60 -8.75
CA LEU A 827 -4.17 -17.94 -10.15
C LEU A 827 -3.45 -16.80 -10.88
N ALA A 828 -3.95 -15.56 -10.78
CA ALA A 828 -3.35 -14.38 -11.41
C ALA A 828 -1.87 -14.21 -11.01
N LYS A 829 -1.58 -14.14 -9.69
CA LYS A 829 -0.20 -14.07 -9.18
C LYS A 829 0.67 -15.24 -9.67
N SER A 830 0.11 -16.43 -9.87
CA SER A 830 0.89 -17.59 -10.31
C SER A 830 1.32 -17.53 -11.77
N PHE A 831 0.65 -16.75 -12.64
CA PHE A 831 1.03 -16.61 -14.05
C PHE A 831 2.46 -16.08 -14.23
N SER A 832 2.90 -15.19 -13.34
CA SER A 832 4.26 -14.65 -13.37
C SER A 832 5.35 -15.69 -13.11
N CYS A 833 5.03 -16.86 -12.53
CA CYS A 833 5.98 -17.93 -12.29
C CYS A 833 6.34 -18.74 -13.55
N SER A 834 5.72 -18.43 -14.70
CA SER A 834 6.06 -19.05 -15.98
C SER A 834 7.52 -18.80 -16.36
N ARG A 835 8.21 -19.84 -16.85
CA ARG A 835 9.53 -19.71 -17.51
C ARG A 835 9.42 -19.42 -19.02
N ASN A 836 8.23 -19.60 -19.60
CA ASN A 836 7.96 -19.27 -21.00
C ASN A 836 7.78 -17.75 -21.16
N THR A 837 8.74 -17.11 -21.84
CA THR A 837 8.76 -15.65 -22.09
C THR A 837 7.63 -15.18 -23.01
N GLN A 838 7.22 -15.96 -24.02
CA GLN A 838 6.10 -15.60 -24.89
C GLN A 838 4.78 -15.53 -24.10
N PHE A 839 4.57 -16.43 -23.14
CA PHE A 839 3.42 -16.36 -22.22
C PHE A 839 3.51 -15.15 -21.27
N LEU A 840 4.71 -14.83 -20.76
CA LEU A 840 4.94 -13.64 -19.93
C LEU A 840 4.68 -12.33 -20.71
N THR A 841 5.08 -12.24 -21.98
CA THR A 841 4.72 -11.12 -22.86
C THR A 841 3.21 -11.03 -23.04
N TRP A 842 2.58 -12.15 -23.41
CA TRP A 842 1.16 -12.20 -23.75
C TRP A 842 0.25 -11.83 -22.56
N ILE A 843 0.58 -12.29 -21.34
CA ILE A 843 -0.25 -12.02 -20.15
C ILE A 843 -0.21 -10.55 -19.70
N LEU A 844 0.85 -9.80 -20.01
CA LEU A 844 0.89 -8.33 -19.80
C LEU A 844 -0.06 -7.58 -20.75
N THR A 845 -0.39 -8.17 -21.90
CA THR A 845 -1.31 -7.64 -22.92
C THR A 845 -2.68 -8.32 -22.92
N PHE A 846 -3.03 -9.08 -21.88
CA PHE A 846 -4.26 -9.88 -21.88
C PHE A 846 -5.46 -9.09 -21.32
N ASP A 847 -6.31 -8.59 -22.21
CA ASP A 847 -7.55 -7.85 -21.91
C ASP A 847 -8.54 -8.58 -20.97
N GLY A 848 -8.35 -9.89 -20.74
CA GLY A 848 -9.13 -10.66 -19.76
C GLY A 848 -8.67 -10.49 -18.30
N LEU A 849 -7.54 -9.81 -18.04
CA LEU A 849 -7.17 -9.41 -16.68
C LEU A 849 -7.98 -8.20 -16.22
N HIS A 850 -8.48 -8.24 -14.99
CA HIS A 850 -9.03 -7.03 -14.34
C HIS A 850 -7.88 -6.23 -13.68
N SER A 851 -8.10 -4.95 -13.40
CA SER A 851 -7.11 -4.01 -12.86
C SER A 851 -6.46 -4.44 -11.53
N GLU A 852 -7.22 -5.01 -10.59
CA GLU A 852 -6.62 -5.53 -9.34
C GLU A 852 -5.75 -6.77 -9.59
N ASP A 853 -6.22 -7.72 -10.41
CA ASP A 853 -5.43 -8.91 -10.78
C ASP A 853 -4.17 -8.53 -11.56
N MET A 854 -4.25 -7.49 -12.40
CA MET A 854 -3.12 -6.96 -13.15
C MET A 854 -2.06 -6.36 -12.21
N SER A 855 -2.46 -5.61 -11.19
CA SER A 855 -1.55 -5.12 -10.13
C SER A 855 -0.80 -6.29 -9.48
N ASP A 856 -1.54 -7.35 -9.14
CA ASP A 856 -1.03 -8.57 -8.52
C ASP A 856 -0.10 -9.39 -9.46
N VAL A 857 -0.36 -9.40 -10.78
CA VAL A 857 0.51 -10.00 -11.80
C VAL A 857 1.83 -9.24 -11.94
N TRP A 858 1.77 -7.90 -12.08
CA TRP A 858 2.95 -7.05 -12.29
C TRP A 858 3.94 -7.15 -11.12
N ILE A 859 3.46 -6.99 -9.87
CA ILE A 859 4.30 -7.16 -8.67
C ILE A 859 4.99 -8.53 -8.70
N SER A 860 4.21 -9.59 -8.94
CA SER A 860 4.68 -10.97 -8.95
C SER A 860 5.65 -11.28 -10.13
N MET A 861 5.75 -10.42 -11.15
CA MET A 861 6.78 -10.51 -12.21
C MET A 861 8.11 -9.85 -11.83
N ALA A 862 8.14 -8.92 -10.88
CA ALA A 862 9.41 -8.40 -10.37
C ALA A 862 10.21 -9.49 -9.61
N ASP A 863 9.48 -10.38 -8.93
CA ASP A 863 10.02 -11.49 -8.13
C ASP A 863 10.56 -12.65 -8.97
N ASN A 864 10.07 -12.88 -10.21
CA ASN A 864 10.58 -13.95 -11.06
C ASN A 864 11.95 -13.54 -11.68
N PRO A 865 12.99 -14.40 -11.56
CA PRO A 865 14.33 -14.08 -12.05
C PRO A 865 14.37 -13.82 -13.58
N ILE A 866 13.53 -14.49 -14.37
CA ILE A 866 13.50 -14.43 -15.84
C ILE A 866 12.78 -13.17 -16.35
N SER A 867 11.69 -12.75 -15.70
CA SER A 867 10.89 -11.60 -16.16
C SER A 867 11.47 -10.24 -15.79
N GLY A 868 12.26 -10.13 -14.72
CA GLY A 868 12.71 -8.85 -14.14
C GLY A 868 13.10 -7.76 -15.16
N PRO A 869 14.14 -7.94 -15.98
CA PRO A 869 14.53 -6.95 -16.99
C PRO A 869 13.49 -6.77 -18.11
N PHE A 870 12.84 -7.87 -18.53
CA PHE A 870 11.83 -7.86 -19.58
C PHE A 870 10.62 -6.97 -19.22
N VAL A 871 10.18 -6.97 -17.96
CA VAL A 871 9.08 -6.10 -17.48
C VAL A 871 9.41 -4.63 -17.67
N PHE A 872 10.66 -4.21 -17.38
CA PHE A 872 11.08 -2.82 -17.60
C PHE A 872 11.10 -2.46 -19.09
N TYR A 873 11.67 -3.31 -19.95
CA TYR A 873 11.65 -3.06 -21.40
C TYR A 873 10.23 -3.00 -21.96
N PHE A 874 9.33 -3.87 -21.52
CA PHE A 874 7.92 -3.82 -21.91
C PHE A 874 7.26 -2.50 -21.46
N PHE A 875 7.46 -2.11 -20.20
CA PHE A 875 6.92 -0.87 -19.64
C PHE A 875 7.44 0.37 -20.38
N GLN A 876 8.75 0.45 -20.60
CA GLN A 876 9.42 1.55 -21.31
C GLN A 876 8.90 1.69 -22.76
N ASN A 877 8.78 0.56 -23.49
CA ASN A 877 8.35 0.57 -24.88
C ASN A 877 6.85 0.86 -25.08
N ASN A 878 6.02 0.67 -24.03
CA ASN A 878 4.58 0.93 -24.07
C ASN A 878 4.16 2.16 -23.25
N TRP A 879 5.12 2.95 -22.73
CA TRP A 879 4.84 4.02 -21.76
C TRP A 879 3.74 4.99 -22.21
N GLU A 880 3.81 5.52 -23.44
CA GLU A 880 2.86 6.55 -23.89
C GLU A 880 1.42 6.04 -23.79
N LYS A 881 1.19 4.78 -24.20
CA LYS A 881 -0.12 4.12 -24.09
C LYS A 881 -0.50 3.83 -22.64
N LEU A 882 0.42 3.30 -21.82
CA LEU A 882 0.14 3.02 -20.40
C LEU A 882 -0.18 4.30 -19.61
N TYR A 883 0.40 5.44 -20.01
CA TYR A 883 0.10 6.75 -19.44
C TYR A 883 -1.27 7.26 -19.92
N GLU A 884 -1.61 7.13 -21.20
CA GLU A 884 -2.95 7.47 -21.74
C GLU A 884 -4.06 6.59 -21.12
N ASP A 885 -3.88 5.26 -21.08
CA ASP A 885 -4.85 4.30 -20.56
C ASP A 885 -5.11 4.48 -19.04
N TYR A 886 -4.10 4.87 -18.25
CA TYR A 886 -4.16 4.76 -16.79
C TYR A 886 -3.83 6.02 -15.97
N ALA A 887 -3.16 7.05 -16.49
CA ALA A 887 -2.70 8.14 -15.63
C ALA A 887 -3.86 8.94 -15.00
N ASP A 888 -4.89 9.27 -15.78
CA ASP A 888 -6.09 9.98 -15.28
C ASP A 888 -7.20 9.01 -14.79
N VAL A 889 -7.10 7.71 -15.08
CA VAL A 889 -8.16 6.71 -14.81
C VAL A 889 -7.84 5.83 -13.59
N ASN A 890 -6.60 5.34 -13.48
CA ASN A 890 -6.15 4.49 -12.38
C ASN A 890 -4.64 4.67 -12.12
N ILE A 891 -4.29 5.85 -11.62
CA ILE A 891 -2.90 6.22 -11.29
C ILE A 891 -2.23 5.24 -10.32
N ASN A 892 -2.99 4.53 -9.49
CA ASN A 892 -2.50 3.52 -8.55
C ASN A 892 -2.00 2.26 -9.27
N LEU A 893 -2.70 1.81 -10.32
CA LEU A 893 -2.25 0.70 -11.17
C LEU A 893 -0.97 1.09 -11.92
N LEU A 894 -0.93 2.26 -12.56
CA LEU A 894 0.26 2.74 -13.27
C LEU A 894 1.47 2.91 -12.33
N SER A 895 1.25 3.44 -11.12
CA SER A 895 2.28 3.52 -10.07
C SER A 895 2.78 2.13 -9.64
N THR A 896 1.92 1.11 -9.66
CA THR A 896 2.27 -0.28 -9.32
C THR A 896 3.05 -0.96 -10.46
N MET A 897 2.68 -0.71 -11.72
CA MET A 897 3.45 -1.15 -12.90
C MET A 897 4.86 -0.54 -12.91
N LEU A 898 4.98 0.77 -12.66
CA LEU A 898 6.25 1.48 -12.54
C LEU A 898 7.12 0.90 -11.42
N LEU A 899 6.54 0.61 -10.26
CA LEU A 899 7.22 -0.03 -9.14
C LEU A 899 7.78 -1.39 -9.55
N ALA A 900 6.95 -2.26 -10.12
CA ALA A 900 7.35 -3.60 -10.54
C ALA A 900 8.43 -3.58 -11.62
N ALA A 901 8.31 -2.68 -12.60
CA ALA A 901 9.29 -2.48 -13.67
C ALA A 901 10.67 -2.13 -13.11
N ILE A 902 10.78 -1.11 -12.25
CA ILE A 902 12.07 -0.71 -11.66
C ILE A 902 12.58 -1.79 -10.69
N ARG A 903 11.69 -2.45 -9.93
CA ARG A 903 12.07 -3.50 -8.99
C ARG A 903 12.73 -4.71 -9.65
N GLY A 904 12.48 -4.96 -10.94
CA GLY A 904 13.13 -6.02 -11.73
C GLY A 904 14.62 -5.79 -12.04
N LEU A 905 15.09 -4.55 -11.99
CA LEU A 905 16.44 -4.10 -12.40
C LEU A 905 17.54 -4.41 -11.37
N ASN A 906 18.82 -4.57 -11.79
CA ASN A 906 19.92 -4.95 -10.88
C ASN A 906 21.36 -4.53 -11.28
N THR A 907 21.55 -3.70 -12.31
CA THR A 907 22.89 -3.37 -12.87
C THR A 907 23.09 -1.87 -13.13
N ASP A 908 24.34 -1.44 -13.31
CA ASP A 908 24.65 -0.05 -13.72
C ASP A 908 23.99 0.32 -15.06
N ILE A 909 23.95 -0.61 -16.03
CA ILE A 909 23.28 -0.41 -17.32
C ILE A 909 21.78 -0.18 -17.11
N ASP A 910 21.15 -0.91 -16.19
CA ASP A 910 19.74 -0.68 -15.84
C ASP A 910 19.52 0.71 -15.21
N LEU A 911 20.48 1.19 -14.40
CA LEU A 911 20.43 2.51 -13.79
C LEU A 911 20.65 3.63 -14.82
N GLU A 912 21.44 3.40 -15.88
CA GLU A 912 21.58 4.30 -17.04
C GLU A 912 20.29 4.32 -17.88
N MET A 913 19.71 3.16 -18.21
CA MET A 913 18.43 3.07 -18.92
C MET A 913 17.28 3.75 -18.14
N LEU A 914 17.26 3.58 -16.81
CA LEU A 914 16.30 4.28 -15.94
C LEU A 914 16.54 5.80 -15.90
N GLN A 915 17.78 6.27 -16.02
CA GLN A 915 18.08 7.71 -16.15
C GLN A 915 17.56 8.25 -17.47
N MET A 916 17.86 7.60 -18.60
CA MET A 916 17.33 8.00 -19.92
C MET A 916 15.79 8.03 -19.95
N PHE A 917 15.14 7.03 -19.34
CA PHE A 917 13.68 7.01 -19.17
C PHE A 917 13.17 8.16 -18.29
N THR A 918 13.86 8.45 -17.16
CA THR A 918 13.55 9.61 -16.29
C THR A 918 13.64 10.92 -17.09
N GLU A 919 14.70 11.11 -17.88
CA GLU A 919 14.95 12.34 -18.62
C GLU A 919 13.97 12.55 -19.77
N LYS A 920 13.55 11.47 -20.46
CA LYS A 920 12.52 11.54 -21.51
C LYS A 920 11.12 11.85 -20.97
N HIS A 921 10.73 11.29 -19.83
CA HIS A 921 9.32 11.26 -19.39
C HIS A 921 9.00 11.99 -18.08
N PHE A 922 10.00 12.42 -17.32
CA PHE A 922 9.83 13.10 -16.04
C PHE A 922 10.64 14.40 -15.97
N SER A 923 10.96 15.00 -17.13
CA SER A 923 11.64 16.29 -17.23
C SER A 923 10.69 17.50 -17.21
N ASP A 924 9.44 17.37 -17.67
CA ASP A 924 8.46 18.46 -17.59
C ASP A 924 7.91 18.63 -16.17
N ILE A 925 8.10 19.82 -15.61
CA ILE A 925 7.61 20.23 -14.28
C ILE A 925 6.07 20.33 -14.25
N ALA A 926 5.39 20.48 -15.40
CA ALA A 926 3.94 20.51 -15.48
C ALA A 926 3.31 19.11 -15.32
N GLU A 927 3.75 18.13 -16.12
CA GLU A 927 3.27 16.73 -16.01
C GLU A 927 3.61 16.12 -14.65
N ASN A 928 4.82 16.38 -14.16
CA ASN A 928 5.27 16.00 -12.81
C ASN A 928 4.36 16.52 -11.68
N LYS A 929 3.68 17.66 -11.86
CA LYS A 929 2.68 18.17 -10.91
C LYS A 929 1.32 17.50 -11.04
N LYS A 930 0.97 17.04 -12.24
CA LYS A 930 -0.29 16.34 -12.53
C LYS A 930 -0.32 14.96 -11.86
N HIS A 931 0.78 14.21 -11.96
CA HIS A 931 0.87 12.80 -11.52
C HIS A 931 1.96 12.52 -10.46
N PRO A 932 1.93 13.21 -9.29
CA PRO A 932 3.01 13.17 -8.29
C PRO A 932 3.21 11.80 -7.60
N ALA A 933 2.25 10.89 -7.70
CA ALA A 933 2.39 9.52 -7.19
C ALA A 933 3.45 8.71 -7.95
N LEU A 934 3.61 8.97 -9.25
CA LEU A 934 4.62 8.31 -10.10
C LEU A 934 6.04 8.73 -9.70
N LEU A 935 6.23 10.02 -9.40
CA LEU A 935 7.50 10.54 -8.89
C LEU A 935 7.89 9.93 -7.54
N GLU A 936 6.95 9.79 -6.60
CA GLU A 936 7.22 9.13 -5.32
C GLU A 936 7.77 7.70 -5.51
N VAL A 937 7.14 6.91 -6.39
CA VAL A 937 7.60 5.55 -6.72
C VAL A 937 8.94 5.57 -7.46
N LEU A 938 9.08 6.43 -8.49
CA LEU A 938 10.29 6.53 -9.31
C LEU A 938 11.52 6.86 -8.46
N TYR A 939 11.42 7.83 -7.55
CA TYR A 939 12.54 8.16 -6.67
C TYR A 939 12.84 7.02 -5.70
N LEU A 940 11.83 6.44 -5.05
CA LEU A 940 12.02 5.36 -4.06
C LEU A 940 12.72 4.14 -4.70
N GLU A 941 12.22 3.64 -5.82
CA GLU A 941 12.79 2.47 -6.48
C GLU A 941 14.14 2.75 -7.16
N LYS A 942 14.43 4.02 -7.54
CA LYS A 942 15.76 4.43 -8.04
C LYS A 942 16.84 4.41 -6.97
N GLU A 943 16.54 4.77 -5.72
CA GLU A 943 17.49 4.59 -4.61
C GLU A 943 17.63 3.10 -4.22
N ILE A 944 16.55 2.31 -4.28
CA ILE A 944 16.62 0.85 -4.12
C ILE A 944 17.55 0.23 -5.19
N LEU A 945 17.45 0.66 -6.45
CA LEU A 945 18.33 0.20 -7.54
C LEU A 945 19.80 0.56 -7.30
N LYS A 946 20.11 1.80 -6.89
CA LYS A 946 21.48 2.17 -6.49
C LYS A 946 22.01 1.28 -5.38
N GLN A 947 21.19 1.00 -4.37
CA GLN A 947 21.59 0.19 -3.23
C GLN A 947 21.87 -1.27 -3.61
N LYS A 948 21.06 -1.87 -4.49
CA LYS A 948 21.33 -3.19 -5.11
C LYS A 948 22.70 -3.23 -5.77
N ILE A 949 22.99 -2.25 -6.61
CA ILE A 949 24.26 -2.15 -7.36
C ILE A 949 25.44 -2.01 -6.39
N TRP A 950 25.30 -1.25 -5.30
CA TRP A 950 26.31 -1.14 -4.26
C TRP A 950 26.53 -2.45 -3.49
N TRP A 951 25.45 -3.12 -3.06
CA TRP A 951 25.54 -4.42 -2.39
C TRP A 951 26.20 -5.47 -3.28
N ARG A 952 25.86 -5.50 -4.57
CA ARG A 952 26.51 -6.35 -5.57
C ARG A 952 28.01 -6.12 -5.62
N LYS A 953 28.44 -4.88 -5.87
CA LYS A 953 29.87 -4.50 -5.93
C LYS A 953 30.65 -4.76 -4.63
N THR A 954 29.97 -4.78 -3.48
CA THR A 954 30.59 -4.92 -2.16
C THR A 954 30.62 -6.37 -1.66
N TYR A 955 29.61 -7.18 -1.98
CA TYR A 955 29.40 -8.50 -1.36
C TYR A 955 29.36 -9.70 -2.32
N GLU A 956 29.25 -9.51 -3.65
CA GLU A 956 29.21 -10.61 -4.65
C GLU A 956 30.33 -11.64 -4.43
N SER A 957 31.58 -11.18 -4.28
CA SER A 957 32.75 -12.03 -4.04
C SER A 957 32.81 -12.63 -2.64
N VAL A 958 32.31 -11.93 -1.62
CA VAL A 958 32.29 -12.40 -0.22
C VAL A 958 31.32 -13.57 -0.08
N ILE A 959 30.10 -13.42 -0.62
CA ILE A 959 29.08 -14.46 -0.60
C ILE A 959 29.52 -15.64 -1.49
N GLY A 960 30.05 -15.37 -2.69
CA GLY A 960 30.56 -16.40 -3.59
C GLY A 960 31.59 -17.31 -2.91
N ASN A 961 32.63 -16.72 -2.31
CA ASN A 961 33.68 -17.47 -1.59
C ASN A 961 33.11 -18.29 -0.42
N TRP A 962 32.13 -17.78 0.30
CA TRP A 962 31.46 -18.50 1.39
C TRP A 962 30.64 -19.70 0.86
N LEU A 963 29.82 -19.50 -0.18
CA LEU A 963 29.03 -20.56 -0.82
C LEU A 963 29.92 -21.71 -1.34
N TRP A 964 31.04 -21.38 -1.99
CA TRP A 964 32.01 -22.38 -2.45
C TRP A 964 32.56 -23.23 -1.31
N ASN A 965 32.93 -22.61 -0.18
CA ASN A 965 33.43 -23.33 1.00
C ASN A 965 32.36 -24.25 1.61
N GLU A 966 31.11 -23.79 1.69
CA GLU A 966 30.00 -24.59 2.23
C GLU A 966 29.68 -25.81 1.34
N ILE A 967 29.59 -25.63 0.02
CA ILE A 967 29.37 -26.73 -0.94
C ILE A 967 30.53 -27.75 -0.91
N LEU A 968 31.77 -27.27 -0.76
CA LEU A 968 32.97 -28.11 -0.58
C LEU A 968 33.06 -28.80 0.79
N ASN A 969 32.24 -28.42 1.77
CA ASN A 969 32.17 -29.05 3.08
C ASN A 969 31.03 -30.07 3.14
N ASP A 970 29.87 -29.79 2.55
CA ASP A 970 28.76 -30.76 2.51
C ASP A 970 29.08 -31.98 1.63
N SER A 971 29.69 -31.77 0.47
CA SER A 971 30.19 -32.87 -0.39
C SER A 971 31.13 -33.83 0.37
N LYS A 972 32.12 -33.30 1.12
CA LYS A 972 32.98 -34.09 2.01
C LYS A 972 32.24 -34.74 3.18
N SER A 973 31.08 -34.21 3.58
CA SER A 973 30.19 -34.81 4.58
C SER A 973 29.49 -36.06 4.04
N ILE A 974 29.09 -36.02 2.77
CA ILE A 974 28.46 -37.13 2.05
C ILE A 974 29.47 -38.27 1.84
N ASP A 975 30.70 -37.97 1.37
CA ASP A 975 31.78 -38.96 1.23
C ASP A 975 32.14 -39.61 2.57
N LYS A 976 32.15 -38.84 3.67
CA LYS A 976 32.34 -39.38 5.02
C LYS A 976 31.20 -40.31 5.45
N LYS A 977 29.94 -39.98 5.17
CA LYS A 977 28.82 -40.88 5.49
C LYS A 977 28.90 -42.18 4.68
N GLN A 978 29.12 -42.11 3.37
CA GLN A 978 29.25 -43.31 2.54
C GLN A 978 30.42 -44.20 2.98
N SER A 979 31.58 -43.64 3.32
CA SER A 979 32.71 -44.41 3.84
C SER A 979 32.53 -44.98 5.26
N ILE A 980 31.59 -44.44 6.06
CA ILE A 980 31.19 -45.00 7.36
C ILE A 980 30.18 -46.14 7.18
N ASP A 981 29.18 -45.98 6.31
CA ASP A 981 28.17 -47.01 6.04
C ASP A 981 28.79 -48.24 5.34
N VAL A 982 29.77 -48.03 4.45
CA VAL A 982 30.58 -49.13 3.89
C VAL A 982 31.30 -49.90 5.00
N LYS A 983 31.98 -49.22 5.94
CA LYS A 983 32.68 -49.87 7.06
C LYS A 983 31.74 -50.60 8.03
N LYS A 984 30.50 -50.14 8.20
CA LYS A 984 29.45 -50.89 8.88
C LYS A 984 29.09 -52.17 8.14
N SER A 985 28.88 -52.10 6.82
CA SER A 985 28.58 -53.28 5.99
C SER A 985 29.70 -54.32 5.95
N GLU A 986 30.94 -53.94 6.27
CA GLU A 986 32.08 -54.85 6.44
C GLU A 986 32.19 -55.43 7.86
N THR A 987 31.68 -54.75 8.89
CA THR A 987 31.65 -55.29 10.27
C THR A 987 30.47 -56.23 10.50
N ASP A 988 29.28 -55.89 10.00
CA ASP A 988 28.06 -56.71 10.07
C ASP A 988 28.13 -58.02 9.23
N ARG A 989 29.27 -58.30 8.57
CA ARG A 989 29.49 -59.49 7.73
C ARG A 989 30.24 -60.66 8.37
N ASN A 990 30.83 -60.48 9.55
CA ASN A 990 31.60 -61.54 10.22
C ASN A 990 30.82 -62.29 11.32
N ASP A 991 29.79 -61.68 11.91
CA ASP A 991 29.10 -62.22 13.11
C ASP A 991 27.67 -62.73 12.83
N SER A 992 27.51 -63.77 11.98
CA SER A 992 26.24 -64.52 11.92
C SER A 992 26.37 -65.99 11.45
N VAL A 993 26.87 -66.88 12.31
CA VAL A 993 26.73 -68.34 12.14
C VAL A 993 26.28 -69.01 13.44
N THR A 994 24.97 -69.13 13.67
CA THR A 994 24.34 -70.30 14.33
C THR A 994 22.79 -70.24 14.37
N ASN A 995 22.19 -71.43 14.44
CA ASN A 995 20.90 -71.77 15.09
C ASN A 995 19.54 -71.27 14.52
N THR A 996 19.12 -71.95 13.45
CA THR A 996 17.87 -72.77 13.38
C THR A 996 16.68 -72.48 14.33
N SER A 997 15.49 -72.25 13.75
CA SER A 997 14.36 -73.22 13.62
C SER A 997 12.94 -72.70 13.90
N THR A 998 11.97 -73.45 13.34
CA THR A 998 10.50 -73.40 13.50
C THR A 998 9.72 -72.21 12.90
N ILE A 999 8.47 -72.41 12.47
CA ILE A 999 7.99 -73.11 11.24
C ILE A 999 6.48 -72.86 11.07
N ASN A 1000 6.03 -72.83 9.81
CA ASN A 1000 4.63 -72.81 9.33
C ASN A 1000 3.78 -71.54 9.56
N VAL A 1001 2.79 -71.17 8.71
CA VAL A 1001 2.56 -71.15 7.24
C VAL A 1001 1.06 -71.15 6.97
N SER A 1002 0.55 -70.13 6.26
CA SER A 1002 -0.64 -70.14 5.35
C SER A 1002 -1.05 -68.71 4.99
N GLN A 1003 -1.54 -68.38 3.78
CA GLN A 1003 -1.46 -69.10 2.50
C GLN A 1003 -1.72 -68.16 1.30
N THR A 1004 -0.86 -68.21 0.26
CA THR A 1004 -1.17 -67.84 -1.15
C THR A 1004 -1.57 -66.37 -1.48
N LYS A 1005 -1.50 -65.88 -2.72
CA LYS A 1005 -1.37 -66.56 -4.03
C LYS A 1005 -0.47 -65.76 -5.00
N SER A 1006 0.19 -66.46 -5.91
CA SER A 1006 1.11 -65.91 -6.93
C SER A 1006 0.49 -65.91 -8.33
N ILE A 1007 1.21 -65.35 -9.32
CA ILE A 1007 1.49 -65.99 -10.63
C ILE A 1007 2.60 -65.18 -11.37
N ASN A 1008 3.43 -65.88 -12.16
CA ASN A 1008 4.51 -65.34 -13.01
C ASN A 1008 4.15 -65.50 -14.50
N GLU A 1009 4.82 -64.75 -15.39
CA GLU A 1009 5.67 -65.21 -16.54
C GLU A 1009 5.89 -64.08 -17.59
N LYS A 1010 7.13 -63.83 -18.05
CA LYS A 1010 7.75 -64.14 -19.37
C LYS A 1010 6.99 -63.56 -20.60
N PHE A 1011 7.57 -63.07 -21.70
CA PHE A 1011 8.89 -63.19 -22.37
C PHE A 1011 9.45 -61.77 -22.72
N VAL A 1012 10.76 -61.46 -22.80
CA VAL A 1012 11.79 -61.83 -23.83
C VAL A 1012 11.38 -61.41 -25.25
N THR A 1013 12.10 -60.49 -25.92
CA THR A 1013 13.28 -60.77 -26.77
C THR A 1013 14.44 -59.74 -26.67
N SER A 1014 15.57 -60.02 -27.33
CA SER A 1014 16.86 -59.37 -27.13
C SER A 1014 17.70 -59.24 -28.42
N THR A 1015 18.71 -58.37 -28.39
CA THR A 1015 19.94 -58.53 -29.20
C THR A 1015 21.18 -57.97 -28.47
N LYS A 1016 22.37 -58.51 -28.81
CA LYS A 1016 23.71 -58.21 -28.21
C LYS A 1016 24.49 -57.26 -29.17
N LEU A 1017 25.75 -56.81 -29.01
CA LEU A 1017 27.00 -57.24 -28.33
C LEU A 1017 27.76 -55.97 -27.81
N ASN A 1018 28.46 -55.94 -26.66
CA ASN A 1018 29.70 -56.59 -26.16
C ASN A 1018 31.06 -55.97 -26.60
N ALA A 1019 31.82 -55.47 -25.59
CA ALA A 1019 33.30 -55.35 -25.46
C ALA A 1019 34.07 -54.33 -26.37
N THR A 1020 35.27 -53.83 -26.04
CA THR A 1020 36.33 -54.28 -25.09
C THR A 1020 37.20 -53.10 -24.55
N THR A 1021 38.04 -53.34 -23.52
CA THR A 1021 39.05 -52.43 -22.90
C THR A 1021 40.48 -53.02 -23.04
N PRO A 1022 41.61 -52.57 -22.39
CA PRO A 1022 42.04 -51.31 -21.70
C PRO A 1022 43.49 -50.82 -22.12
N VAL A 1023 44.23 -50.08 -21.24
CA VAL A 1023 45.72 -49.86 -21.16
C VAL A 1023 46.27 -48.63 -21.99
N THR A 1024 47.26 -47.79 -21.61
CA THR A 1024 48.38 -47.79 -20.60
C THR A 1024 48.59 -46.42 -19.86
N GLN A 1025 49.58 -46.35 -18.95
CA GLN A 1025 50.09 -45.17 -18.20
C GLN A 1025 51.23 -44.39 -18.91
N ALA A 1026 51.53 -43.15 -18.47
CA ALA A 1026 52.83 -42.45 -18.58
C ALA A 1026 52.92 -41.25 -17.57
N GLU A 1027 54.09 -40.62 -17.38
CA GLU A 1027 54.43 -39.76 -16.23
C GLU A 1027 54.94 -38.32 -16.57
N ILE A 1028 54.71 -37.36 -15.64
CA ILE A 1028 55.62 -36.33 -15.03
C ILE A 1028 56.99 -36.04 -15.76
N PRO A 1029 57.51 -34.79 -15.95
CA PRO A 1029 57.65 -33.70 -14.91
C PRO A 1029 57.68 -32.17 -15.29
N THR A 1030 57.47 -31.33 -14.26
CA THR A 1030 58.08 -30.02 -13.85
C THR A 1030 58.52 -28.84 -14.78
N SER A 1031 58.12 -27.61 -14.37
CA SER A 1031 58.91 -26.34 -14.29
C SER A 1031 59.35 -25.64 -15.62
N ILE A 1032 59.79 -24.36 -15.70
CA ILE A 1032 60.38 -23.36 -14.77
C ILE A 1032 59.76 -21.94 -14.97
N SER A 1033 59.85 -21.06 -13.96
CA SER A 1033 59.45 -19.64 -13.99
C SER A 1033 60.63 -18.65 -13.99
N PHE A 1034 60.61 -17.60 -14.82
CA PHE A 1034 61.42 -16.36 -14.78
C PHE A 1034 60.84 -15.34 -15.80
N GLU A 1035 60.93 -14.01 -15.70
CA GLU A 1035 61.30 -13.08 -14.61
C GLU A 1035 60.58 -11.72 -14.82
N LYS A 1036 60.74 -10.76 -13.89
CA LYS A 1036 60.19 -9.39 -13.98
C LYS A 1036 61.05 -8.45 -14.83
N THR A 1037 60.46 -7.36 -15.34
CA THR A 1037 61.10 -6.04 -15.29
C THR A 1037 60.07 -4.90 -15.37
N ASN A 1038 60.34 -3.78 -14.70
CA ASN A 1038 59.49 -2.58 -14.73
C ASN A 1038 59.97 -1.59 -15.81
N SER A 1039 59.07 -0.76 -16.33
CA SER A 1039 59.38 0.67 -16.54
C SER A 1039 58.11 1.53 -16.52
N GLU A 1040 58.22 2.73 -15.97
CA GLU A 1040 57.12 3.71 -15.89
C GLU A 1040 57.14 4.65 -17.11
N LYS A 1041 55.97 5.22 -17.46
CA LYS A 1041 55.84 6.68 -17.63
C LYS A 1041 54.40 7.18 -17.75
N LYS A 1042 54.16 8.35 -17.17
CA LYS A 1042 52.99 9.22 -17.42
C LYS A 1042 53.18 9.94 -18.77
N ILE A 1043 52.09 10.38 -19.41
CA ILE A 1043 51.78 11.80 -19.70
C ILE A 1043 50.37 11.93 -20.33
N GLN A 1044 49.89 13.17 -20.45
CA GLN A 1044 48.49 13.61 -20.51
C GLN A 1044 48.27 14.63 -21.66
N ALA A 1045 47.30 14.39 -22.55
CA ALA A 1045 46.58 15.37 -23.40
C ALA A 1045 45.48 14.63 -24.20
N SER A 1046 44.25 15.08 -24.52
CA SER A 1046 43.52 16.37 -24.53
C SER A 1046 43.53 17.18 -25.84
N SER A 1047 42.34 17.31 -26.47
CA SER A 1047 41.97 18.22 -27.60
C SER A 1047 42.68 17.98 -28.96
N SER A 1048 42.15 18.34 -30.15
CA SER A 1048 40.92 19.08 -30.53
C SER A 1048 40.53 18.89 -32.02
N ILE A 1049 39.22 18.96 -32.32
CA ILE A 1049 38.53 19.66 -33.45
C ILE A 1049 39.13 19.61 -34.89
N VAL A 1050 38.30 19.31 -35.92
CA VAL A 1050 38.08 20.07 -37.19
C VAL A 1050 37.33 19.22 -38.26
N THR A 1051 36.59 19.91 -39.13
CA THR A 1051 35.51 19.48 -40.04
C THR A 1051 35.91 19.09 -41.49
N SER A 1052 35.17 18.13 -42.08
CA SER A 1052 34.66 18.13 -43.49
C SER A 1052 35.65 18.17 -44.68
N PRO A 1053 35.20 18.08 -45.96
CA PRO A 1053 34.09 17.31 -46.60
C PRO A 1053 34.61 16.40 -47.76
N ILE A 1054 33.73 15.77 -48.55
CA ILE A 1054 33.83 15.55 -50.03
C ILE A 1054 32.51 14.96 -50.59
N THR A 1055 32.25 15.11 -51.91
CA THR A 1055 30.89 15.01 -52.49
C THR A 1055 30.83 14.34 -53.90
N THR A 1056 29.72 13.62 -54.14
CA THR A 1056 29.00 13.37 -55.44
C THR A 1056 29.67 12.72 -56.67
N ILE A 1057 28.87 11.88 -57.36
CA ILE A 1057 28.70 11.64 -58.83
C ILE A 1057 27.80 10.37 -58.97
N ASN A 1058 26.74 10.25 -59.78
CA ASN A 1058 26.01 11.18 -60.65
C ASN A 1058 24.55 10.71 -60.93
N GLU A 1059 23.63 11.64 -61.26
CA GLU A 1059 22.56 11.62 -62.31
C GLU A 1059 21.61 10.40 -62.53
N ASN A 1060 20.36 10.52 -63.01
CA ASN A 1060 19.56 11.60 -63.66
C ASN A 1060 18.05 11.48 -63.24
N VAL A 1061 17.34 12.59 -62.88
CA VAL A 1061 16.31 13.33 -63.68
C VAL A 1061 15.12 12.46 -64.17
N LEU A 1062 13.81 12.78 -64.01
CA LEU A 1062 13.01 14.02 -63.82
C LEU A 1062 12.49 14.21 -62.34
N THR A 1063 11.69 15.19 -61.84
CA THR A 1063 10.72 16.26 -62.29
C THR A 1063 9.31 15.78 -62.75
N THR A 1064 8.13 16.45 -62.63
CA THR A 1064 7.56 17.74 -62.06
C THR A 1064 6.00 17.69 -62.22
N THR A 1065 5.04 18.36 -61.53
CA THR A 1065 4.88 19.15 -60.26
C THR A 1065 3.39 19.59 -60.04
N PHE A 1066 2.98 19.88 -58.78
CA PHE A 1066 1.88 20.79 -58.32
C PHE A 1066 0.35 20.53 -58.53
N GLU A 1067 -0.44 20.86 -57.48
CA GLU A 1067 -1.82 21.45 -57.45
C GLU A 1067 -3.01 20.69 -58.12
N LYS A 1068 -4.32 20.89 -57.83
CA LYS A 1068 -5.10 21.53 -56.74
C LYS A 1068 -6.56 21.00 -56.74
N ASP A 1069 -7.34 21.34 -55.71
CA ASP A 1069 -8.79 21.60 -55.62
C ASP A 1069 -9.84 20.84 -56.48
N GLY A 1070 -11.02 20.64 -55.87
CA GLY A 1070 -12.30 20.54 -56.59
C GLY A 1070 -13.02 19.19 -56.54
N GLY A 1071 -14.33 19.23 -56.30
CA GLY A 1071 -15.26 18.13 -56.54
C GLY A 1071 -16.62 18.70 -56.95
N TYR A 1072 -17.47 17.90 -57.61
CA TYR A 1072 -18.89 18.23 -57.83
C TYR A 1072 -19.75 16.98 -58.12
N GLU A 1073 -20.66 16.71 -57.18
CA GLU A 1073 -22.09 16.36 -57.24
C GLU A 1073 -22.83 15.91 -58.55
N ILE A 1074 -24.02 15.31 -58.33
CA ILE A 1074 -25.22 15.10 -59.22
C ILE A 1074 -25.41 13.68 -59.83
N GLY A 1075 -26.62 13.11 -59.61
CA GLY A 1075 -27.07 11.74 -60.00
C GLY A 1075 -27.61 11.59 -61.44
N PRO A 1076 -28.87 11.13 -61.72
CA PRO A 1076 -29.93 10.55 -60.85
C PRO A 1076 -30.79 9.40 -61.48
N VAL A 1077 -31.87 8.96 -60.78
CA VAL A 1077 -33.01 8.05 -61.18
C VAL A 1077 -32.66 6.59 -61.57
N ALA A 1078 -33.51 5.54 -61.53
CA ALA A 1078 -34.98 5.31 -61.43
C ALA A 1078 -35.29 3.81 -61.03
N VAL A 1079 -36.49 3.29 -60.70
CA VAL A 1079 -37.83 3.78 -60.19
C VAL A 1079 -38.78 2.55 -59.94
N VAL A 1080 -39.90 2.66 -59.18
CA VAL A 1080 -41.12 1.77 -59.13
C VAL A 1080 -40.97 0.34 -58.51
N GLU A 1081 -41.88 -0.25 -57.68
CA GLU A 1081 -43.11 0.17 -56.95
C GLU A 1081 -43.52 -0.80 -55.80
N ASN A 1082 -44.39 -0.33 -54.87
CA ASN A 1082 -45.57 -0.94 -54.16
C ASN A 1082 -45.64 -2.47 -53.80
N THR A 1083 -46.39 -2.97 -52.78
CA THR A 1083 -47.54 -2.48 -51.95
C THR A 1083 -47.43 -2.84 -50.43
N ASN A 1084 -48.39 -2.36 -49.62
CA ASN A 1084 -48.67 -2.60 -48.17
C ASN A 1084 -50.02 -3.41 -48.05
N PRO A 1085 -50.81 -3.56 -46.93
CA PRO A 1085 -50.61 -3.28 -45.48
C PRO A 1085 -51.24 -4.28 -44.43
N ALA A 1086 -50.81 -4.19 -43.15
CA ALA A 1086 -51.58 -4.35 -41.87
C ALA A 1086 -52.40 -5.67 -41.58
N ARG A 1087 -53.14 -5.92 -40.48
CA ARG A 1087 -53.51 -5.20 -39.22
C ARG A 1087 -54.06 -6.18 -38.12
N SER A 1088 -53.92 -5.86 -36.81
CA SER A 1088 -54.83 -6.22 -35.65
C SER A 1088 -55.12 -7.72 -35.30
N THR A 1089 -55.50 -8.19 -34.08
CA THR A 1089 -55.70 -7.61 -32.71
C THR A 1089 -55.61 -8.72 -31.62
N GLU A 1090 -55.61 -8.30 -30.34
CA GLU A 1090 -55.78 -9.07 -29.07
C GLU A 1090 -57.26 -9.58 -28.87
N PRO A 1091 -57.76 -10.09 -27.69
CA PRO A 1091 -57.16 -10.31 -26.35
C PRO A 1091 -57.60 -11.60 -25.57
N THR A 1092 -57.21 -11.72 -24.28
CA THR A 1092 -57.85 -12.52 -23.18
C THR A 1092 -57.87 -14.07 -23.27
N GLU A 1093 -58.18 -14.88 -22.22
CA GLU A 1093 -57.85 -14.98 -20.77
C GLU A 1093 -58.50 -16.32 -20.23
N VAL A 1094 -58.17 -16.99 -19.10
CA VAL A 1094 -57.02 -17.03 -18.16
C VAL A 1094 -57.13 -18.28 -17.22
N VAL A 1095 -56.01 -18.81 -16.65
CA VAL A 1095 -55.93 -19.72 -15.47
C VAL A 1095 -56.52 -21.18 -15.64
N ASN A 1096 -56.01 -22.30 -15.09
CA ASN A 1096 -55.05 -22.56 -13.98
C ASN A 1096 -54.20 -23.86 -14.13
N SER A 1097 -53.11 -23.99 -13.34
CA SER A 1097 -52.52 -25.21 -12.69
C SER A 1097 -52.59 -26.60 -13.39
N ASN A 1098 -51.53 -27.42 -13.62
CA ASN A 1098 -50.47 -27.85 -12.68
C ASN A 1098 -49.45 -28.85 -13.33
N ASN A 1099 -48.20 -28.81 -12.86
CA ASN A 1099 -47.19 -29.89 -12.74
C ASN A 1099 -46.73 -30.77 -13.93
N ASN A 1100 -45.52 -30.43 -14.42
CA ASN A 1100 -44.35 -31.28 -14.75
C ASN A 1100 -44.55 -32.81 -14.90
N VAL A 1101 -44.33 -33.43 -16.08
CA VAL A 1101 -43.14 -33.49 -16.98
C VAL A 1101 -42.09 -34.53 -16.57
N ASN A 1102 -41.70 -35.37 -17.55
CA ASN A 1102 -40.65 -36.38 -17.44
C ASN A 1102 -39.94 -36.57 -18.81
N LYS A 1103 -38.60 -36.54 -18.82
CA LYS A 1103 -37.64 -37.04 -19.86
C LYS A 1103 -37.71 -36.62 -21.36
N THR A 1104 -36.50 -36.27 -21.84
CA THR A 1104 -35.85 -36.57 -23.16
C THR A 1104 -36.31 -35.92 -24.49
N ASP A 1105 -35.36 -35.14 -25.04
CA ASP A 1105 -34.74 -35.28 -26.39
C ASP A 1105 -35.27 -34.56 -27.66
N PHE A 1106 -34.45 -33.58 -28.07
CA PHE A 1106 -33.96 -33.25 -29.44
C PHE A 1106 -34.75 -32.38 -30.45
N ILE A 1107 -33.96 -31.73 -31.33
CA ILE A 1107 -34.30 -30.90 -32.53
C ILE A 1107 -34.84 -29.48 -32.23
N ALA A 1108 -34.46 -28.37 -32.89
CA ALA A 1108 -33.22 -27.92 -33.59
C ALA A 1108 -33.34 -26.38 -33.92
N LEU A 1109 -32.29 -25.81 -34.56
CA LEU A 1109 -32.20 -24.46 -35.19
C LEU A 1109 -32.05 -23.22 -34.26
N PRO A 1110 -31.48 -22.09 -34.75
CA PRO A 1110 -30.51 -21.91 -35.84
C PRO A 1110 -29.20 -21.22 -35.37
N LYS A 1111 -28.13 -21.29 -36.19
CA LYS A 1111 -26.84 -20.64 -35.91
C LYS A 1111 -26.77 -19.23 -36.53
N LEU A 1112 -26.56 -18.19 -35.72
CA LEU A 1112 -26.01 -16.92 -36.19
C LEU A 1112 -24.48 -16.99 -36.26
N LYS A 1113 -23.90 -16.57 -37.39
CA LYS A 1113 -22.45 -16.46 -37.58
C LYS A 1113 -21.98 -15.08 -37.15
N LEU A 1114 -20.92 -15.00 -36.36
CA LEU A 1114 -20.08 -13.81 -36.26
C LEU A 1114 -18.64 -14.21 -36.60
N ASN A 1115 -18.02 -13.49 -37.54
CA ASN A 1115 -16.67 -13.81 -38.00
C ASN A 1115 -15.63 -13.14 -37.10
N GLN A 1116 -14.76 -13.92 -36.47
CA GLN A 1116 -13.45 -13.46 -36.00
C GLN A 1116 -12.37 -14.20 -36.78
N LYS A 1117 -11.62 -13.48 -37.62
CA LYS A 1117 -10.38 -14.00 -38.22
C LYS A 1117 -9.25 -13.80 -37.20
N ILE A 1118 -8.77 -14.90 -36.62
CA ILE A 1118 -7.46 -14.93 -35.99
C ILE A 1118 -6.43 -15.07 -37.12
N ILE A 1119 -5.40 -14.23 -37.12
CA ILE A 1119 -4.20 -14.40 -37.95
C ILE A 1119 -3.08 -14.89 -37.03
N LEU A 1120 -2.40 -15.96 -37.43
CA LEU A 1120 -1.21 -16.44 -36.74
C LEU A 1120 0.03 -15.71 -37.26
N ILE A 1121 0.86 -15.23 -36.33
CA ILE A 1121 2.33 -15.39 -36.35
C ILE A 1121 2.71 -15.81 -34.92
#